data_AF-A0A979G2J8-F1
#
_entry.id   AF-A0A979G2J8-F1
#
_cell.length_a   1.000
_cell.length_b   1.000
_cell.length_c   1.000
_cell.angle_alpha   90.00
_cell.angle_beta   90.00
_cell.angle_gamma   90.00
#
_symmetry.space_group_name_H-M   'P 1'
#
loop_
_entity.id
_entity.type
_entity.pdbx_description
1 polymer ?
#
loop_
_entity_poly.entity_id
_entity_poly.type
_entity_poly.pdbx_seq_one_letter_code
_entity_poly.pdbx_strand_id
1 'polypeptide(L)'
;MSKMLKYIAGTSLALMATAVTFAQQKEPYRLGTPAGLLQDIRTQATKPHARLVSAAELKVGPGTVLTGKVNTRRTDGKNMESMIGEIENVPGSSFFLQVKDGNVTGNIILRNSKKGYKYYTDNTGTAFVKEVSLDSLLCIDYNKAPQETAGRTASANDVALALGELQSRPGANGVVLLDFDGQYVSGTLWNNGNPINAAAATLTEAQQLEVWELVSEDFRPFNLNITNSEAVYNSYPANRRMRCIFTPTNTAAPGAGGVAYIGSFNWGNETPCWVFNGGVKGAGDAASHEVGHTFGLGHDGRTSPSEGYYAGHGNWAPIMGVGYYVPVVQWSKGEYASANQLEDDLAKISSSTYGVGYRTDDAGGSIGAASALTVNTGGAVNTNGVIERTGDVDFYSFTTGGGALSLNFATPTRHPNLDILATLYNSGGGVVATSNPNDLSAAISANLSAGTYYVSVTGTGYLNPLNTGYSNYGSLGSYAITGSIASATGAAATVYKDCNYGGYAVTLPVGSYTLSQLQARGVVNDDISSLKVASGYEVILYQHDNFGGDAYLFRGDFSCLVDLSLNGAPLNLNDWTSSVIVQPSTAAAARTAGTIQYIEKVKTEEAADSKLNATLNVLPNPFVNEVVVRTTATTKEGYLYVSVFALDGKTVLPAKRIVNGERIDLSNVGTGVYLIKIFNGKDTEIRKIIKQ
;
A
#
# COMPACT_ATOMS: atom_id res chain seq x y z
N MET A 1 50.13 10.25 66.03
CA MET A 1 50.21 9.17 67.05
C MET A 1 48.96 9.30 67.90
N SER A 2 48.01 8.37 68.03
CA SER A 2 48.07 6.91 67.98
C SER A 2 46.64 6.36 67.78
N LYS A 3 46.52 5.34 66.89
CA LYS A 3 45.54 4.21 66.85
C LYS A 3 44.05 4.56 66.72
N MET A 4 43.32 4.30 65.62
CA MET A 4 43.11 3.08 64.81
C MET A 4 42.41 1.94 65.58
N LEU A 5 41.10 1.71 65.34
CA LEU A 5 40.50 0.41 64.93
C LEU A 5 38.94 0.44 64.88
N LYS A 6 38.41 0.12 63.68
CA LYS A 6 37.21 -0.74 63.35
C LYS A 6 35.80 -0.28 63.80
N TYR A 7 34.71 -0.36 63.03
CA TYR A 7 34.35 -1.09 61.79
C TYR A 7 32.97 -0.57 61.27
N ILE A 8 32.77 -0.63 59.94
CA ILE A 8 31.53 -1.02 59.20
C ILE A 8 30.33 -0.04 59.04
N ALA A 9 29.97 0.09 57.75
CA ALA A 9 28.66 0.39 57.14
C ALA A 9 28.16 1.83 57.08
N GLY A 10 27.87 2.27 55.85
CA GLY A 10 26.90 3.34 55.59
C GLY A 10 27.38 4.47 54.69
N THR A 11 27.89 4.20 53.49
CA THR A 11 27.87 5.21 52.43
C THR A 11 26.42 5.42 51.99
N SER A 12 25.81 6.46 52.55
CA SER A 12 24.52 7.00 52.13
C SER A 12 24.62 7.49 50.68
N LEU A 13 24.24 6.64 49.74
CA LEU A 13 23.99 7.03 48.36
C LEU A 13 22.72 7.88 48.35
N ALA A 14 22.88 9.20 48.23
CA ALA A 14 21.78 10.12 47.98
C ALA A 14 21.27 9.90 46.55
N LEU A 15 20.37 8.92 46.39
CA LEU A 15 19.53 8.82 45.20
C LEU A 15 18.56 10.02 45.24
N MET A 16 18.85 11.06 44.46
CA MET A 16 17.80 11.99 44.01
C MET A 16 16.86 11.19 43.11
N ALA A 17 15.82 10.61 43.70
CA ALA A 17 14.66 10.15 42.96
C ALA A 17 13.90 11.40 42.49
N THR A 18 14.16 11.83 41.26
CA THR A 18 13.21 12.65 40.51
C THR A 18 11.94 11.82 40.35
N ALA A 19 10.95 12.07 41.20
CA ALA A 19 9.62 11.52 41.06
C ALA A 19 9.01 12.10 39.78
N VAL A 20 9.14 11.36 38.69
CA VAL A 20 8.27 11.52 37.52
C VAL A 20 6.89 11.10 38.00
N THR A 21 6.01 12.07 38.26
CA THR A 21 4.60 11.81 38.53
C THR A 21 3.96 11.31 37.25
N PHE A 22 4.11 10.01 36.95
CA PHE A 22 3.19 9.33 36.06
C PHE A 22 1.80 9.44 36.66
N ALA A 23 0.86 9.98 35.88
CA ALA A 23 -0.53 10.08 36.24
C ALA A 23 -1.04 8.71 36.74
N GLN A 24 -1.46 8.68 38.00
CA GLN A 24 -1.96 7.48 38.66
C GLN A 24 -3.28 7.09 37.97
N GLN A 25 -3.23 6.12 37.04
CA GLN A 25 -4.43 5.47 36.52
C GLN A 25 -5.14 4.84 37.73
N LYS A 26 -6.31 5.35 38.12
CA LYS A 26 -7.10 4.73 39.17
C LYS A 26 -7.48 3.31 38.72
N GLU A 27 -7.24 2.34 39.58
CA GLU A 27 -7.57 0.93 39.36
C GLU A 27 -9.04 0.75 38.93
N PRO A 28 -9.35 -0.20 38.03
CA PRO A 28 -10.72 -0.48 37.64
C PRO A 28 -11.61 -0.82 38.84
N TYR A 29 -12.78 -0.19 38.92
CA TYR A 29 -13.76 -0.44 39.96
C TYR A 29 -14.69 -1.59 39.55
N ARG A 30 -14.75 -2.63 40.39
CA ARG A 30 -15.58 -3.83 40.17
C ARG A 30 -17.06 -3.53 40.39
N LEU A 31 -17.89 -3.80 39.39
CA LEU A 31 -19.35 -3.64 39.42
C LEU A 31 -20.10 -4.94 39.75
N GLY A 32 -19.42 -6.09 39.69
CA GLY A 32 -20.00 -7.41 39.94
C GLY A 32 -20.20 -8.20 38.66
N THR A 33 -21.27 -8.98 38.57
CA THR A 33 -21.60 -9.73 37.34
C THR A 33 -22.49 -8.89 36.41
N PRO A 34 -22.39 -9.07 35.09
CA PRO A 34 -23.30 -8.44 34.12
C PRO A 34 -24.79 -8.70 34.41
N ALA A 35 -25.15 -9.92 34.82
CA ALA A 35 -26.52 -10.26 35.22
C ALA A 35 -26.98 -9.47 36.46
N GLY A 36 -26.10 -9.32 37.46
CA GLY A 36 -26.38 -8.49 38.63
C GLY A 36 -26.58 -7.03 38.25
N LEU A 37 -25.72 -6.48 37.38
CA LEU A 37 -25.84 -5.11 36.89
C LEU A 37 -27.14 -4.89 36.09
N LEU A 38 -27.53 -5.86 35.25
CA LEU A 38 -28.80 -5.81 34.52
C LEU A 38 -30.00 -5.77 35.50
N GLN A 39 -29.97 -6.59 36.54
CA GLN A 39 -31.02 -6.58 37.57
C GLN A 39 -31.05 -5.27 38.35
N ASP A 40 -29.89 -4.70 38.69
CA ASP A 40 -29.77 -3.38 39.31
C ASP A 40 -30.44 -2.31 38.44
N ILE A 41 -30.12 -2.28 37.14
CA ILE A 41 -30.67 -1.32 36.16
C ILE A 41 -32.20 -1.43 36.05
N ARG A 42 -32.73 -2.66 36.01
CA ARG A 42 -34.18 -2.93 35.96
C ARG A 42 -34.88 -2.49 37.23
N THR A 43 -34.26 -2.75 38.37
CA THR A 43 -34.79 -2.37 39.68
C THR A 43 -34.81 -0.86 39.85
N GLN A 44 -33.81 -0.14 39.31
CA GLN A 44 -33.82 1.33 39.30
C GLN A 44 -34.96 1.87 38.42
N ALA A 45 -35.30 1.19 37.31
CA ALA A 45 -36.36 1.61 36.39
C ALA A 45 -37.75 1.67 37.03
N THR A 46 -38.02 0.83 38.03
CA THR A 46 -39.33 0.70 38.67
C THR A 46 -39.47 1.52 39.94
N LYS A 47 -38.38 2.13 40.42
CA LYS A 47 -38.38 2.95 41.64
C LYS A 47 -38.82 4.39 41.34
N PRO A 48 -39.77 4.95 42.11
CA PRO A 48 -40.07 6.38 42.02
C PRO A 48 -38.83 7.20 42.40
N HIS A 49 -38.38 8.09 41.52
CA HIS A 49 -37.26 8.98 41.81
C HIS A 49 -37.76 10.36 42.23
N ALA A 50 -37.22 10.91 43.32
CA ALA A 50 -37.76 12.13 43.94
C ALA A 50 -37.64 13.40 43.07
N ARG A 51 -36.73 13.40 42.08
CA ARG A 51 -36.37 14.58 41.27
C ARG A 51 -36.46 14.40 39.75
N LEU A 52 -36.50 13.18 39.25
CA LEU A 52 -36.44 12.88 37.80
C LEU A 52 -37.53 11.89 37.42
N VAL A 53 -38.08 12.04 36.21
CA VAL A 53 -39.08 11.10 35.67
C VAL A 53 -38.43 9.75 35.35
N SER A 54 -37.15 9.74 34.97
CA SER A 54 -36.34 8.55 34.67
C SER A 54 -34.88 8.76 35.08
N ALA A 55 -34.44 8.07 36.14
CA ALA A 55 -33.08 8.17 36.68
C ALA A 55 -32.29 6.86 36.51
N ALA A 56 -30.97 6.97 36.48
CA ALA A 56 -30.04 5.85 36.57
C ALA A 56 -28.88 6.20 37.54
N GLU A 57 -28.60 5.31 38.47
CA GLU A 57 -27.44 5.40 39.36
C GLU A 57 -26.23 4.73 38.70
N LEU A 58 -25.26 5.55 38.29
CA LEU A 58 -24.06 5.12 37.58
C LEU A 58 -22.90 5.06 38.57
N LYS A 59 -22.61 3.85 39.07
CA LYS A 59 -21.46 3.59 39.93
C LYS A 59 -20.17 3.81 39.13
N VAL A 60 -19.25 4.63 39.64
CA VAL A 60 -17.95 4.94 39.00
C VAL A 60 -16.74 4.69 39.91
N GLY A 61 -16.98 4.40 41.18
CA GLY A 61 -15.93 4.10 42.16
C GLY A 61 -16.50 3.75 43.53
N PRO A 62 -15.65 3.43 44.52
CA PRO A 62 -16.09 3.16 45.89
C PRO A 62 -16.89 4.35 46.46
N GLY A 63 -18.16 4.11 46.79
CA GLY A 63 -19.08 5.15 47.30
C GLY A 63 -19.37 6.30 46.33
N THR A 64 -18.91 6.23 45.09
CA THR A 64 -19.07 7.31 44.09
C THR A 64 -20.10 6.89 43.04
N VAL A 65 -21.21 7.61 43.00
CA VAL A 65 -22.34 7.38 42.08
C VAL A 65 -22.68 8.69 41.39
N LEU A 66 -22.82 8.65 40.07
CA LEU A 66 -23.36 9.75 39.28
C LEU A 66 -24.84 9.47 38.97
N THR A 67 -25.70 10.48 39.15
CA THR A 67 -27.11 10.38 38.78
C THR A 67 -27.27 10.74 37.31
N GLY A 68 -27.66 9.78 36.49
CA GLY A 68 -28.00 9.98 35.09
C GLY A 68 -29.49 10.31 34.93
N LYS A 69 -29.81 11.36 34.16
CA LYS A 69 -31.14 11.58 33.59
C LYS A 69 -31.25 10.79 32.30
N VAL A 70 -32.11 9.76 32.30
CA VAL A 70 -32.26 8.84 31.17
C VAL A 70 -33.21 9.43 30.14
N ASN A 71 -32.71 9.74 28.95
CA ASN A 71 -33.52 10.26 27.84
C ASN A 71 -34.04 9.13 26.93
N THR A 72 -33.25 8.07 26.75
CA THR A 72 -33.64 6.88 25.97
C THR A 72 -33.32 5.63 26.76
N ARG A 73 -34.29 4.70 26.83
CA ARG A 73 -34.11 3.36 27.35
C ARG A 73 -34.62 2.34 26.34
N ARG A 74 -33.87 1.26 26.12
CA ARG A 74 -34.25 0.14 25.24
C ARG A 74 -34.09 -1.18 25.98
N THR A 75 -34.98 -2.12 25.72
CA THR A 75 -34.94 -3.47 26.29
C THR A 75 -35.48 -4.46 25.28
N ASP A 76 -34.92 -5.67 25.25
CA ASP A 76 -35.48 -6.81 24.50
C ASP A 76 -36.40 -7.68 25.37
N GLY A 77 -36.63 -7.28 26.64
CA GLY A 77 -37.40 -8.03 27.63
C GLY A 77 -36.70 -9.30 28.15
N LYS A 78 -35.47 -9.59 27.70
CA LYS A 78 -34.71 -10.79 28.04
C LYS A 78 -33.37 -10.40 28.65
N ASN A 79 -32.32 -10.33 27.84
CA ASN A 79 -30.93 -10.21 28.29
C ASN A 79 -30.28 -8.90 27.84
N MET A 80 -31.06 -7.96 27.29
CA MET A 80 -30.58 -6.66 26.86
C MET A 80 -31.32 -5.53 27.56
N GLU A 81 -30.54 -4.58 28.07
CA GLU A 81 -31.03 -3.26 28.46
C GLU A 81 -29.98 -2.20 28.13
N SER A 82 -30.42 -1.11 27.51
CA SER A 82 -29.57 0.05 27.25
C SER A 82 -30.22 1.33 27.73
N MET A 83 -29.39 2.25 28.21
CA MET A 83 -29.77 3.58 28.66
C MET A 83 -28.82 4.60 28.06
N ILE A 84 -29.37 5.71 27.58
CA ILE A 84 -28.63 6.86 27.07
C ILE A 84 -29.21 8.11 27.72
N GLY A 85 -28.33 9.03 28.12
CA GLY A 85 -28.76 10.25 28.79
C GLY A 85 -27.64 11.21 29.11
N GLU A 86 -27.90 12.07 30.08
CA GLU A 86 -26.98 13.09 30.59
C GLU A 86 -26.79 12.96 32.10
N ILE A 87 -25.69 13.47 32.64
CA ILE A 87 -25.47 13.47 34.09
C ILE A 87 -26.16 14.68 34.70
N GLU A 88 -26.97 14.43 35.73
CA GLU A 88 -27.75 15.45 36.44
C GLU A 88 -26.82 16.57 36.95
N ASN A 89 -27.18 17.82 36.66
CA ASN A 89 -26.43 19.02 37.06
C ASN A 89 -24.99 19.12 36.52
N VAL A 90 -24.65 18.37 35.46
CA VAL A 90 -23.35 18.48 34.78
C VAL A 90 -23.56 18.82 33.30
N PRO A 91 -23.60 20.12 32.93
CA PRO A 91 -23.76 20.54 31.55
C PRO A 91 -22.69 19.97 30.61
N GLY A 92 -23.08 19.61 29.39
CA GLY A 92 -22.17 19.03 28.39
C GLY A 92 -21.72 17.60 28.72
N SER A 93 -22.38 16.93 29.65
CA SER A 93 -22.14 15.51 29.95
C SER A 93 -23.09 14.60 29.17
N SER A 94 -22.65 13.37 28.95
CA SER A 94 -23.49 12.29 28.43
C SER A 94 -23.11 10.97 29.05
N PHE A 95 -24.02 10.00 28.99
CA PHE A 95 -23.70 8.62 29.28
C PHE A 95 -24.44 7.65 28.36
N PHE A 96 -23.84 6.49 28.20
CA PHE A 96 -24.43 5.30 27.63
C PHE A 96 -24.04 4.11 28.47
N LEU A 97 -24.99 3.24 28.76
CA LEU A 97 -24.73 1.96 29.41
C LEU A 97 -25.62 0.91 28.78
N GLN A 98 -25.03 -0.19 28.36
CA GLN A 98 -25.70 -1.36 27.84
C GLN A 98 -25.22 -2.60 28.57
N VAL A 99 -26.18 -3.44 28.95
CA VAL A 99 -25.92 -4.84 29.27
C VAL A 99 -26.62 -5.66 28.20
N LYS A 100 -25.90 -6.53 27.50
CA LYS A 100 -26.44 -7.41 26.47
C LYS A 100 -25.73 -8.74 26.49
N ASP A 101 -26.48 -9.83 26.56
CA ASP A 101 -25.97 -11.20 26.44
C ASP A 101 -24.75 -11.48 27.34
N GLY A 102 -24.86 -11.08 28.61
CA GLY A 102 -23.80 -11.26 29.60
C GLY A 102 -22.60 -10.32 29.45
N ASN A 103 -22.68 -9.30 28.60
CA ASN A 103 -21.63 -8.30 28.41
C ASN A 103 -22.11 -6.91 28.80
N VAL A 104 -21.24 -6.13 29.45
CA VAL A 104 -21.46 -4.73 29.79
C VAL A 104 -20.59 -3.89 28.86
N THR A 105 -21.17 -2.88 28.24
CA THR A 105 -20.47 -1.84 27.49
C THR A 105 -21.09 -0.50 27.82
N GLY A 106 -20.28 0.55 27.92
CA GLY A 106 -20.82 1.86 28.24
C GLY A 106 -19.74 2.88 28.49
N ASN A 107 -20.12 4.15 28.43
CA ASN A 107 -19.23 5.26 28.71
C ASN A 107 -19.97 6.39 29.41
N ILE A 108 -19.26 7.16 30.24
CA ILE A 108 -19.68 8.48 30.70
C ILE A 108 -18.68 9.49 30.15
N ILE A 109 -19.20 10.58 29.59
CA ILE A 109 -18.43 11.67 29.01
C ILE A 109 -18.69 12.93 29.83
N LEU A 110 -17.62 13.54 30.34
CA LEU A 110 -17.66 14.79 31.09
C LEU A 110 -16.80 15.85 30.36
N ARG A 111 -17.35 16.42 29.27
CA ARG A 111 -16.62 17.28 28.31
C ARG A 111 -15.84 18.40 28.98
N ASN A 112 -16.48 19.19 29.84
CA ASN A 112 -15.86 20.35 30.49
C ASN A 112 -14.65 19.99 31.35
N SER A 113 -14.62 18.77 31.90
CA SER A 113 -13.50 18.29 32.72
C SER A 113 -12.48 17.45 31.95
N LYS A 114 -12.75 17.17 30.66
CA LYS A 114 -12.00 16.23 29.80
C LYS A 114 -11.80 14.85 30.44
N LYS A 115 -12.82 14.39 31.17
CA LYS A 115 -12.83 13.06 31.83
C LYS A 115 -13.82 12.13 31.18
N GLY A 116 -13.45 10.85 31.11
CA GLY A 116 -14.33 9.76 30.70
C GLY A 116 -14.38 8.65 31.76
N TYR A 117 -15.43 7.85 31.73
CA TYR A 117 -15.47 6.55 32.39
C TYR A 117 -15.87 5.48 31.38
N LYS A 118 -15.18 4.35 31.34
CA LYS A 118 -15.46 3.23 30.45
C LYS A 118 -15.97 2.03 31.24
N TYR A 119 -17.15 1.54 30.88
CA TYR A 119 -17.78 0.32 31.41
C TYR A 119 -17.48 -0.84 30.46
N TYR A 120 -17.05 -1.97 31.01
CA TYR A 120 -16.71 -3.17 30.23
C TYR A 120 -16.87 -4.45 31.04
N THR A 121 -17.07 -5.57 30.36
CA THR A 121 -16.87 -6.91 30.92
C THR A 121 -15.46 -7.39 30.59
N ASP A 122 -14.74 -7.91 31.57
CA ASP A 122 -13.43 -8.51 31.36
C ASP A 122 -13.52 -9.97 30.87
N ASN A 123 -12.37 -10.59 30.60
CA ASN A 123 -12.31 -11.97 30.13
C ASN A 123 -12.78 -13.02 31.17
N THR A 124 -13.01 -12.61 32.42
CA THR A 124 -13.54 -13.48 33.48
C THR A 124 -15.07 -13.41 33.58
N GLY A 125 -15.72 -12.56 32.77
CA GLY A 125 -17.16 -12.31 32.86
C GLY A 125 -17.54 -11.34 33.98
N THR A 126 -16.58 -10.58 34.53
CA THR A 126 -16.80 -9.59 35.57
C THR A 126 -16.95 -8.20 34.96
N ALA A 127 -17.96 -7.45 35.40
CA ALA A 127 -18.19 -6.08 34.97
C ALA A 127 -17.34 -5.09 35.77
N PHE A 128 -16.74 -4.12 35.08
CA PHE A 128 -15.90 -3.06 35.63
C PHE A 128 -16.25 -1.69 35.06
N VAL A 129 -15.82 -0.65 35.76
CA VAL A 129 -15.73 0.72 35.26
C VAL A 129 -14.36 1.31 35.58
N LYS A 130 -13.78 2.08 34.65
CA LYS A 130 -12.48 2.74 34.84
C LYS A 130 -12.55 4.19 34.38
N GLU A 131 -11.93 5.11 35.14
CA GLU A 131 -11.70 6.49 34.68
C GLU A 131 -10.64 6.48 33.56
N VAL A 132 -10.95 7.14 32.44
CA VAL A 132 -10.10 7.21 31.24
C VAL A 132 -10.02 8.65 30.73
N SER A 133 -9.01 8.96 29.91
CA SER A 133 -8.97 10.24 29.18
C SER A 133 -10.16 10.34 28.22
N LEU A 134 -10.76 11.53 28.10
CA LEU A 134 -11.90 11.71 27.20
C LEU A 134 -11.54 11.43 25.73
N ASP A 135 -10.34 11.80 25.29
CA ASP A 135 -9.81 11.57 23.93
C ASP A 135 -9.74 10.09 23.56
N SER A 136 -9.77 9.18 24.54
CA SER A 136 -9.82 7.72 24.29
C SER A 136 -11.23 7.18 24.00
N LEU A 137 -12.25 8.03 24.15
CA LEU A 137 -13.67 7.68 23.97
C LEU A 137 -14.34 8.50 22.86
N LEU A 138 -13.93 9.76 22.70
CA LEU A 138 -14.55 10.71 21.79
C LEU A 138 -13.50 11.67 21.23
N CYS A 139 -13.60 12.01 19.94
CA CYS A 139 -12.92 13.16 19.34
C CYS A 139 -13.33 14.45 20.10
N ILE A 140 -12.36 15.25 20.54
CA ILE A 140 -12.64 16.51 21.25
C ILE A 140 -11.73 17.64 20.82
N ASP A 141 -12.30 18.84 20.72
CA ASP A 141 -11.58 20.09 20.41
C ASP A 141 -10.94 20.11 19.00
N TYR A 142 -11.46 19.32 18.04
CA TYR A 142 -10.97 19.37 16.66
C TYR A 142 -11.32 20.71 16.01
N ASN A 143 -10.28 21.43 15.58
CA ASN A 143 -10.38 22.79 15.09
C ASN A 143 -11.20 22.87 13.80
N LYS A 144 -12.00 23.93 13.67
CA LYS A 144 -12.65 24.24 12.39
C LYS A 144 -11.62 24.65 11.35
N ALA A 145 -11.83 24.19 10.13
CA ALA A 145 -11.09 24.71 9.00
C ALA A 145 -11.37 26.22 8.82
N PRO A 146 -10.39 26.98 8.29
CA PRO A 146 -10.66 28.35 7.84
C PRO A 146 -11.84 28.35 6.87
N GLN A 147 -12.66 29.40 6.90
CA GLN A 147 -13.68 29.58 5.87
C GLN A 147 -12.98 29.74 4.52
N GLU A 148 -13.15 28.77 3.62
CA GLU A 148 -12.72 28.94 2.23
C GLU A 148 -13.54 30.07 1.60
N THR A 149 -12.89 31.19 1.27
CA THR A 149 -13.48 32.19 0.37
C THR A 149 -13.72 31.51 -0.98
N ALA A 150 -14.95 31.60 -1.50
CA ALA A 150 -15.32 31.09 -2.83
C ALA A 150 -14.32 31.58 -3.90
N GLY A 151 -13.33 30.74 -4.22
CA GLY A 151 -12.10 31.18 -4.89
C GLY A 151 -11.50 30.18 -5.86
N ARG A 152 -12.23 29.10 -6.19
CA ARG A 152 -11.99 28.36 -7.43
C ARG A 152 -13.29 28.36 -8.22
N THR A 153 -13.36 29.26 -9.20
CA THR A 153 -14.37 29.16 -10.26
C THR A 153 -14.19 27.79 -10.92
N ALA A 154 -15.22 26.96 -10.84
CA ALA A 154 -15.32 25.75 -11.64
C ALA A 154 -15.04 26.12 -13.11
N SER A 155 -14.25 25.31 -13.79
CA SER A 155 -14.03 25.47 -15.23
C SER A 155 -15.39 25.41 -15.93
N ALA A 156 -15.65 26.33 -16.87
CA ALA A 156 -16.95 26.54 -17.51
C ALA A 156 -17.43 25.38 -18.42
N ASN A 157 -16.81 24.19 -18.34
CA ASN A 157 -17.16 23.00 -19.10
C ASN A 157 -17.79 21.87 -18.26
N ASP A 158 -17.95 22.04 -16.95
CA ASP A 158 -18.68 21.08 -16.12
C ASP A 158 -20.19 21.33 -16.27
N VAL A 159 -20.80 20.75 -17.30
CA VAL A 159 -22.24 20.52 -17.29
C VAL A 159 -22.50 19.63 -16.08
N ALA A 160 -23.14 20.17 -15.04
CA ALA A 160 -23.49 19.44 -13.81
C ALA A 160 -24.42 18.27 -14.17
N LEU A 161 -23.80 17.12 -14.45
CA LEU A 161 -24.45 15.83 -14.37
C LEU A 161 -24.71 15.60 -12.88
N ALA A 162 -25.93 15.18 -12.53
CA ALA A 162 -26.25 14.74 -11.18
C ALA A 162 -25.15 13.80 -10.68
N LEU A 163 -24.63 14.05 -9.47
CA LEU A 163 -23.55 13.25 -8.93
C LEU A 163 -23.96 11.78 -8.94
N GLY A 164 -23.33 10.99 -9.81
CA GLY A 164 -23.66 9.58 -9.97
C GLY A 164 -23.41 8.81 -8.67
N GLU A 165 -23.85 7.56 -8.63
CA GLU A 165 -23.44 6.65 -7.57
C GLU A 165 -21.92 6.43 -7.65
N LEU A 166 -21.20 6.96 -6.65
CA LEU A 166 -19.75 6.84 -6.52
C LEU A 166 -19.40 5.66 -5.62
N GLN A 167 -18.39 4.88 -6.01
CA GLN A 167 -17.85 3.78 -5.20
C GLN A 167 -16.34 3.65 -5.47
N SER A 168 -15.52 3.78 -4.43
CA SER A 168 -14.05 3.74 -4.58
C SER A 168 -13.50 2.30 -4.62
N ARG A 169 -14.29 1.34 -4.14
CA ARG A 169 -14.00 -0.10 -4.17
C ARG A 169 -15.29 -0.94 -4.03
N PRO A 170 -16.07 -1.14 -5.09
CA PRO A 170 -17.22 -2.05 -5.05
C PRO A 170 -16.82 -3.46 -4.56
N GLY A 171 -17.64 -4.06 -3.70
CA GLY A 171 -17.39 -5.41 -3.15
C GLY A 171 -16.33 -5.49 -2.05
N ALA A 172 -15.97 -4.35 -1.43
CA ALA A 172 -15.01 -4.33 -0.34
C ALA A 172 -15.50 -5.03 0.95
N ASN A 173 -14.64 -5.19 1.94
CA ASN A 173 -14.98 -5.83 3.23
C ASN A 173 -15.74 -4.90 4.20
N GLY A 174 -15.74 -3.60 3.92
CA GLY A 174 -16.49 -2.59 4.65
C GLY A 174 -16.82 -1.39 3.77
N VAL A 175 -17.69 -0.52 4.25
CA VAL A 175 -18.13 0.68 3.52
C VAL A 175 -18.20 1.90 4.42
N VAL A 176 -17.86 3.06 3.87
CA VAL A 176 -18.13 4.38 4.46
C VAL A 176 -19.03 5.15 3.52
N LEU A 177 -20.18 5.59 4.02
CA LEU A 177 -21.05 6.52 3.34
C LEU A 177 -20.65 7.95 3.68
N LEU A 178 -20.32 8.75 2.66
CA LEU A 178 -20.24 10.20 2.74
C LEU A 178 -21.64 10.75 2.49
N ASP A 179 -22.33 11.10 3.56
CA ASP A 179 -23.72 11.55 3.55
C ASP A 179 -23.79 13.07 3.47
N PHE A 180 -24.10 13.59 2.28
CA PHE A 180 -24.26 15.01 2.02
C PHE A 180 -25.73 15.47 2.04
N ASP A 181 -26.69 14.55 2.11
CA ASP A 181 -28.12 14.83 1.96
C ASP A 181 -28.77 15.26 3.26
N GLY A 182 -28.08 15.03 4.38
CA GLY A 182 -28.62 15.22 5.72
C GLY A 182 -29.34 13.97 6.21
N GLN A 183 -29.58 13.90 7.51
CA GLN A 183 -30.06 12.65 8.11
C GLN A 183 -30.85 12.89 9.39
N TYR A 184 -31.91 12.11 9.58
CA TYR A 184 -32.62 12.03 10.84
C TYR A 184 -31.98 10.95 11.72
N VAL A 185 -31.08 11.36 12.60
CA VAL A 185 -30.34 10.46 13.50
C VAL A 185 -31.12 10.30 14.80
N SER A 186 -31.42 9.06 15.17
CA SER A 186 -32.10 8.75 16.44
C SER A 186 -31.59 7.44 17.03
N GLY A 187 -31.72 7.27 18.34
CA GLY A 187 -31.33 6.02 19.00
C GLY A 187 -29.83 5.77 19.11
N THR A 188 -29.03 6.82 18.91
CA THR A 188 -27.57 6.79 19.02
C THR A 188 -27.12 7.51 20.30
N LEU A 189 -25.83 7.48 20.60
CA LEU A 189 -25.26 8.15 21.77
C LEU A 189 -25.22 9.69 21.61
N TRP A 190 -25.49 10.21 20.42
CA TRP A 190 -25.47 11.64 20.14
C TRP A 190 -26.63 12.38 20.80
N ASN A 191 -26.45 13.68 21.06
CA ASN A 191 -27.46 14.55 21.68
C ASN A 191 -28.10 13.94 22.94
N ASN A 192 -27.29 13.28 23.76
CA ASN A 192 -27.71 12.59 24.99
C ASN A 192 -28.84 11.58 24.76
N GLY A 193 -28.90 10.95 23.58
CA GLY A 193 -29.93 10.00 23.18
C GLY A 193 -31.16 10.63 22.53
N ASN A 194 -31.25 11.97 22.47
CA ASN A 194 -32.31 12.65 21.74
C ASN A 194 -32.02 12.65 20.22
N PRO A 195 -33.05 12.72 19.37
CA PRO A 195 -32.83 12.80 17.93
C PRO A 195 -32.06 14.06 17.50
N ILE A 196 -31.36 13.97 16.37
CA ILE A 196 -30.81 15.10 15.62
C ILE A 196 -31.40 15.04 14.21
N ASN A 197 -32.07 16.11 13.79
CA ASN A 197 -32.46 16.28 12.40
C ASN A 197 -31.39 17.11 11.69
N ALA A 198 -30.44 16.43 11.03
CA ALA A 198 -29.32 17.09 10.37
C ALA A 198 -29.73 17.58 8.98
N ALA A 199 -29.54 18.88 8.73
CA ALA A 199 -29.68 19.46 7.40
C ALA A 199 -28.61 18.94 6.42
N ALA A 200 -28.91 18.99 5.13
CA ALA A 200 -27.96 18.69 4.05
C ALA A 200 -26.69 19.57 4.13
N ALA A 201 -25.61 19.06 3.54
CA ALA A 201 -24.36 19.79 3.39
C ALA A 201 -24.54 21.04 2.52
N THR A 202 -23.72 22.07 2.76
CA THR A 202 -23.73 23.30 1.97
C THR A 202 -22.75 23.26 0.79
N LEU A 203 -22.26 22.06 0.43
CA LEU A 203 -21.29 21.84 -0.65
C LEU A 203 -22.00 21.66 -2.00
N THR A 204 -21.43 22.21 -3.07
CA THR A 204 -21.91 21.94 -4.44
C THR A 204 -21.56 20.51 -4.87
N GLU A 205 -22.24 19.95 -5.88
CA GLU A 205 -21.95 18.60 -6.39
C GLU A 205 -20.49 18.42 -6.82
N ALA A 206 -19.88 19.43 -7.46
CA ALA A 206 -18.47 19.41 -7.82
C ALA A 206 -17.54 19.37 -6.60
N GLN A 207 -17.90 20.07 -5.52
CA GLN A 207 -17.17 20.02 -4.27
C GLN A 207 -17.36 18.67 -3.56
N GLN A 208 -18.57 18.10 -3.60
CA GLN A 208 -18.85 16.77 -3.05
C GLN A 208 -18.05 15.68 -3.76
N LEU A 209 -17.93 15.75 -5.10
CA LEU A 209 -17.06 14.86 -5.87
C LEU A 209 -15.60 14.98 -5.43
N GLU A 210 -15.09 16.20 -5.26
CA GLU A 210 -13.70 16.41 -4.82
C GLU A 210 -13.45 15.92 -3.39
N VAL A 211 -14.39 16.14 -2.48
CA VAL A 211 -14.36 15.58 -1.12
C VAL A 211 -14.33 14.05 -1.17
N TRP A 212 -15.17 13.45 -2.03
CA TRP A 212 -15.17 12.00 -2.22
C TRP A 212 -13.83 11.49 -2.76
N GLU A 213 -13.20 12.19 -3.71
CA GLU A 213 -11.88 11.81 -4.23
C GLU A 213 -10.81 11.86 -3.16
N LEU A 214 -10.77 12.93 -2.35
CA LEU A 214 -9.83 13.09 -1.23
C LEU A 214 -9.96 11.92 -0.25
N VAL A 215 -11.16 11.69 0.28
CA VAL A 215 -11.40 10.61 1.27
C VAL A 215 -11.16 9.24 0.64
N SER A 216 -11.51 9.05 -0.63
CA SER A 216 -11.24 7.81 -1.35
C SER A 216 -9.75 7.52 -1.51
N GLU A 217 -8.94 8.56 -1.65
CA GLU A 217 -7.50 8.42 -1.77
C GLU A 217 -6.83 8.13 -0.42
N ASP A 218 -7.26 8.78 0.66
CA ASP A 218 -6.79 8.48 2.03
C ASP A 218 -7.05 7.02 2.42
N PHE A 219 -8.20 6.47 2.03
CA PHE A 219 -8.56 5.07 2.30
C PHE A 219 -8.22 4.11 1.16
N ARG A 220 -7.53 4.58 0.10
CA ARG A 220 -7.14 3.73 -1.04
C ARG A 220 -6.41 2.45 -0.61
N PRO A 221 -5.49 2.45 0.36
CA PRO A 221 -4.80 1.24 0.84
C PRO A 221 -5.71 0.08 1.28
N PHE A 222 -6.94 0.36 1.69
CA PHE A 222 -7.75 -0.60 2.45
C PHE A 222 -8.83 -1.31 1.63
N ASN A 223 -9.32 -2.43 2.16
CA ASN A 223 -10.55 -3.09 1.69
C ASN A 223 -11.82 -2.44 2.20
N LEU A 224 -11.90 -1.14 1.90
CA LEU A 224 -12.97 -0.24 2.27
C LEU A 224 -13.51 0.46 1.01
N ASN A 225 -14.83 0.47 0.88
CA ASN A 225 -15.53 1.22 -0.16
C ASN A 225 -15.93 2.59 0.39
N ILE A 226 -15.55 3.67 -0.29
CA ILE A 226 -16.06 5.01 -0.01
C ILE A 226 -17.16 5.31 -1.02
N THR A 227 -18.35 5.63 -0.55
CA THR A 227 -19.53 5.83 -1.41
C THR A 227 -20.35 7.03 -0.98
N ASN A 228 -21.10 7.62 -1.91
CA ASN A 228 -22.19 8.56 -1.62
C ASN A 228 -23.59 7.89 -1.71
N SER A 229 -23.67 6.59 -1.98
CA SER A 229 -24.95 5.89 -2.19
C SER A 229 -25.43 5.20 -0.93
N GLU A 230 -26.59 5.66 -0.44
CA GLU A 230 -27.35 5.03 0.64
C GLU A 230 -27.68 3.57 0.32
N ALA A 231 -27.98 3.24 -0.94
CA ALA A 231 -28.29 1.87 -1.35
C ALA A 231 -27.07 0.96 -1.23
N VAL A 232 -25.89 1.43 -1.66
CA VAL A 232 -24.63 0.71 -1.49
C VAL A 232 -24.31 0.53 -0.02
N TYR A 233 -24.39 1.59 0.80
CA TYR A 233 -24.21 1.51 2.25
C TYR A 233 -25.10 0.44 2.88
N ASN A 234 -26.37 0.40 2.47
CA ASN A 234 -27.35 -0.53 3.01
C ASN A 234 -27.14 -2.00 2.59
N SER A 235 -26.32 -2.25 1.56
CA SER A 235 -25.96 -3.62 1.16
C SER A 235 -24.93 -4.29 2.08
N TYR A 236 -24.25 -3.52 2.94
CA TYR A 236 -23.22 -4.04 3.86
C TYR A 236 -23.82 -4.34 5.24
N PRO A 237 -23.28 -5.34 5.98
CA PRO A 237 -23.65 -5.59 7.36
C PRO A 237 -23.47 -4.35 8.25
N ALA A 238 -24.36 -4.16 9.24
CA ALA A 238 -24.33 -3.00 10.13
C ALA A 238 -22.98 -2.81 10.85
N ASN A 239 -22.29 -3.90 11.21
CA ASN A 239 -20.99 -3.88 11.86
C ASN A 239 -19.80 -3.78 10.88
N ARG A 240 -20.06 -3.52 9.59
CA ARG A 240 -19.08 -3.35 8.52
C ARG A 240 -19.33 -2.07 7.72
N ARG A 241 -20.10 -1.13 8.29
CA ARG A 241 -20.46 0.11 7.63
C ARG A 241 -20.42 1.29 8.59
N MET A 242 -19.99 2.43 8.10
CA MET A 242 -19.97 3.69 8.83
C MET A 242 -20.60 4.80 7.99
N ARG A 243 -21.40 5.66 8.61
CA ARG A 243 -21.93 6.87 7.99
C ARG A 243 -21.17 8.07 8.52
N CYS A 244 -20.64 8.89 7.62
CA CYS A 244 -20.05 10.19 7.91
C CYS A 244 -21.00 11.27 7.38
N ILE A 245 -21.63 12.02 8.28
CA ILE A 245 -22.64 13.03 7.93
C ILE A 245 -21.98 14.39 7.80
N PHE A 246 -22.10 15.00 6.62
CA PHE A 246 -21.67 16.36 6.34
C PHE A 246 -22.85 17.31 6.55
N THR A 247 -22.76 18.23 7.51
CA THR A 247 -23.92 19.07 7.85
C THR A 247 -23.51 20.38 8.53
N PRO A 248 -24.23 21.50 8.30
CA PRO A 248 -24.10 22.68 9.15
C PRO A 248 -24.71 22.47 10.56
N THR A 249 -25.45 21.38 10.78
CA THR A 249 -26.12 21.07 12.05
C THR A 249 -25.12 20.55 13.08
N ASN A 250 -24.64 21.43 13.97
CA ASN A 250 -23.55 21.10 14.89
C ASN A 250 -23.98 20.59 16.28
N THR A 251 -25.25 20.18 16.47
CA THR A 251 -25.78 19.72 17.76
C THR A 251 -24.94 18.61 18.41
N ALA A 252 -24.32 17.74 17.61
CA ALA A 252 -23.47 16.65 18.12
C ALA A 252 -22.17 17.15 18.79
N ALA A 253 -21.59 18.25 18.31
CA ALA A 253 -20.44 18.92 18.92
C ALA A 253 -20.34 20.40 18.47
N PRO A 254 -21.05 21.32 19.16
CA PRO A 254 -21.00 22.74 18.83
C PRO A 254 -19.57 23.28 18.92
N GLY A 255 -19.10 23.95 17.86
CA GLY A 255 -17.78 24.58 17.82
C GLY A 255 -16.66 23.74 17.20
N ALA A 256 -16.85 22.43 17.00
CA ALA A 256 -15.86 21.56 16.38
C ALA A 256 -15.91 21.57 14.84
N GLY A 257 -14.83 21.11 14.19
CA GLY A 257 -14.78 20.83 12.75
C GLY A 257 -15.39 19.49 12.35
N GLY A 258 -15.37 18.53 13.27
CA GLY A 258 -15.98 17.20 13.17
C GLY A 258 -16.09 16.55 14.55
N VAL A 259 -16.75 15.39 14.63
CA VAL A 259 -16.71 14.55 15.84
C VAL A 259 -17.06 13.08 15.55
N ALA A 260 -16.32 12.16 16.16
CA ALA A 260 -16.54 10.72 16.14
C ALA A 260 -16.35 10.07 17.50
N TYR A 261 -17.03 8.94 17.70
CA TYR A 261 -16.72 8.01 18.79
C TYR A 261 -15.57 7.10 18.40
N ILE A 262 -14.62 6.94 19.31
CA ILE A 262 -13.41 6.15 19.05
C ILE A 262 -13.76 4.65 18.95
N GLY A 263 -13.38 4.02 17.84
CA GLY A 263 -13.59 2.60 17.59
C GLY A 263 -15.02 2.20 17.21
N SER A 264 -15.85 3.15 16.75
CA SER A 264 -17.28 2.92 16.47
C SER A 264 -17.59 2.17 15.17
N PHE A 265 -16.63 1.96 14.28
CA PHE A 265 -16.85 1.38 12.95
C PHE A 265 -17.59 0.04 12.98
N ASN A 266 -17.28 -0.82 13.95
CA ASN A 266 -17.82 -2.18 14.05
C ASN A 266 -18.97 -2.33 15.07
N TRP A 267 -19.51 -1.23 15.62
CA TRP A 267 -20.54 -1.30 16.66
C TRP A 267 -21.88 -1.82 16.14
N GLY A 268 -22.18 -1.63 14.86
CA GLY A 268 -23.42 -2.12 14.24
C GLY A 268 -24.71 -1.53 14.81
N ASN A 269 -24.62 -0.35 15.43
CA ASN A 269 -25.75 0.35 16.05
C ASN A 269 -26.12 1.65 15.33
N GLU A 270 -25.61 1.84 14.11
CA GLU A 270 -25.85 3.01 13.24
C GLU A 270 -25.42 4.35 13.86
N THR A 271 -24.47 4.36 14.80
CA THR A 271 -23.89 5.61 15.32
C THR A 271 -22.98 6.24 14.26
N PRO A 272 -23.32 7.41 13.69
CA PRO A 272 -22.49 8.05 12.67
C PRO A 272 -21.32 8.82 13.29
N CYS A 273 -20.36 9.19 12.45
CA CYS A 273 -19.46 10.32 12.70
C CYS A 273 -19.94 11.56 11.93
N TRP A 274 -19.43 12.73 12.30
CA TRP A 274 -19.96 14.01 11.83
C TRP A 274 -18.85 14.93 11.33
N VAL A 275 -19.13 15.64 10.24
CA VAL A 275 -18.29 16.72 9.70
C VAL A 275 -19.12 18.00 9.62
N PHE A 276 -18.61 19.06 10.25
CA PHE A 276 -19.24 20.38 10.29
C PHE A 276 -18.49 21.42 9.46
N ASN A 277 -17.25 21.12 9.06
CA ASN A 277 -16.49 21.97 8.16
C ASN A 277 -17.14 22.01 6.77
N GLY A 278 -17.12 23.20 6.17
CA GLY A 278 -17.37 23.39 4.74
C GLY A 278 -16.06 23.54 3.95
N GLY A 279 -16.18 23.83 2.65
CA GLY A 279 -15.03 23.85 1.75
C GLY A 279 -14.51 22.44 1.46
N VAL A 280 -13.78 22.27 0.36
CA VAL A 280 -13.35 20.91 -0.03
C VAL A 280 -12.33 20.36 0.93
N LYS A 281 -11.25 21.12 1.20
CA LYS A 281 -10.13 20.62 2.00
C LYS A 281 -10.56 20.42 3.46
N GLY A 282 -11.28 21.40 4.00
CA GLY A 282 -11.80 21.35 5.37
C GLY A 282 -12.79 20.22 5.62
N ALA A 283 -13.68 19.94 4.67
CA ALA A 283 -14.65 18.85 4.79
C ALA A 283 -14.00 17.47 4.56
N GLY A 284 -13.16 17.32 3.54
CA GLY A 284 -12.50 16.06 3.21
C GLY A 284 -11.50 15.61 4.28
N ASP A 285 -10.57 16.47 4.70
CA ASP A 285 -9.60 16.13 5.75
C ASP A 285 -10.32 15.83 7.07
N ALA A 286 -11.40 16.56 7.39
CA ALA A 286 -12.21 16.26 8.58
C ALA A 286 -12.91 14.90 8.45
N ALA A 287 -13.45 14.55 7.29
CA ALA A 287 -14.07 13.25 7.08
C ALA A 287 -13.07 12.11 7.28
N SER A 288 -11.87 12.20 6.70
CA SER A 288 -10.84 11.19 6.89
C SER A 288 -10.41 11.06 8.35
N HIS A 289 -10.25 12.18 9.05
CA HIS A 289 -9.95 12.23 10.48
C HIS A 289 -11.02 11.55 11.34
N GLU A 290 -12.29 11.92 11.15
CA GLU A 290 -13.40 11.38 11.94
C GLU A 290 -13.67 9.90 11.63
N VAL A 291 -13.50 9.49 10.38
CA VAL A 291 -13.55 8.07 9.99
C VAL A 291 -12.37 7.32 10.61
N GLY A 292 -11.17 7.92 10.64
CA GLY A 292 -9.99 7.37 11.33
C GLY A 292 -10.24 7.09 12.81
N HIS A 293 -10.91 8.01 13.51
CA HIS A 293 -11.38 7.76 14.88
C HIS A 293 -12.31 6.57 15.01
N THR A 294 -13.18 6.31 14.04
CA THR A 294 -14.04 5.11 14.06
C THR A 294 -13.24 3.80 13.97
N PHE A 295 -12.02 3.85 13.45
CA PHE A 295 -11.01 2.78 13.46
C PHE A 295 -10.08 2.81 14.69
N GLY A 296 -10.40 3.62 15.70
CA GLY A 296 -9.70 3.60 16.98
C GLY A 296 -8.38 4.40 17.00
N LEU A 297 -8.16 5.28 16.03
CA LEU A 297 -7.00 6.17 15.99
C LEU A 297 -7.14 7.30 17.00
N GLY A 298 -6.04 7.65 17.67
CA GLY A 298 -5.91 8.85 18.51
C GLY A 298 -5.47 10.07 17.70
N HIS A 299 -5.49 11.26 18.32
CA HIS A 299 -5.01 12.47 17.65
C HIS A 299 -3.49 12.49 17.53
N ASP A 300 -2.99 12.90 16.36
CA ASP A 300 -1.60 13.26 16.14
C ASP A 300 -1.33 14.69 16.60
N GLY A 301 -0.56 14.85 17.69
CA GLY A 301 -0.14 16.15 18.21
C GLY A 301 1.32 16.16 18.62
N ARG A 302 1.76 17.24 19.30
CA ARG A 302 3.13 17.34 19.83
C ARG A 302 3.15 17.52 21.33
N THR A 303 4.26 17.09 21.93
CA THR A 303 4.61 17.36 23.34
C THR A 303 5.35 18.69 23.50
N SER A 304 5.98 19.21 22.44
CA SER A 304 6.74 20.46 22.44
C SER A 304 6.70 21.18 21.09
N PRO A 305 6.00 22.33 20.97
CA PRO A 305 5.02 22.83 21.93
C PRO A 305 3.90 21.79 22.15
N SER A 306 3.30 21.79 23.34
CA SER A 306 2.20 20.88 23.64
C SER A 306 0.96 21.31 22.84
N GLU A 307 0.51 20.45 21.94
CA GLU A 307 -0.70 20.66 21.13
C GLU A 307 -1.39 19.32 20.88
N GLY A 308 -2.72 19.31 20.91
CA GLY A 308 -3.52 18.10 20.68
C GLY A 308 -3.59 17.69 19.21
N TYR A 309 -3.41 18.66 18.30
CA TYR A 309 -3.51 18.48 16.85
C TYR A 309 -2.31 19.13 16.18
N TYR A 310 -1.50 18.34 15.50
CA TYR A 310 -0.36 18.82 14.77
C TYR A 310 -0.77 19.33 13.40
N ALA A 311 -0.49 20.60 13.11
CA ALA A 311 -0.78 21.22 11.81
C ALA A 311 0.22 20.84 10.71
N GLY A 312 1.21 19.99 11.02
CA GLY A 312 2.26 19.56 10.11
C GLY A 312 3.44 20.53 10.02
N HIS A 313 4.27 20.31 9.00
CA HIS A 313 5.44 21.12 8.68
C HIS A 313 5.77 20.99 7.19
N GLY A 314 6.47 21.99 6.64
CA GLY A 314 6.77 22.01 5.21
C GLY A 314 5.48 21.93 4.38
N ASN A 315 5.38 20.89 3.55
CA ASN A 315 4.20 20.60 2.72
C ASN A 315 3.37 19.41 3.21
N TRP A 316 3.61 18.93 4.45
CA TRP A 316 3.04 17.70 4.96
C TRP A 316 2.39 17.84 6.34
N ALA A 317 1.32 17.09 6.59
CA ALA A 317 0.69 16.94 7.91
C ALA A 317 0.09 15.53 8.09
N PRO A 318 -0.07 15.05 9.34
CA PRO A 318 -0.78 13.81 9.60
C PRO A 318 -2.32 13.98 9.51
N ILE A 319 -3.03 12.98 8.98
CA ILE A 319 -4.52 12.96 8.90
C ILE A 319 -5.14 13.11 10.30
N MET A 320 -4.60 12.42 11.30
CA MET A 320 -5.08 12.51 12.68
C MET A 320 -4.64 13.80 13.40
N GLY A 321 -3.94 14.70 12.72
CA GLY A 321 -3.62 16.06 13.17
C GLY A 321 -4.62 17.06 12.62
N VAL A 322 -4.13 18.17 12.05
CA VAL A 322 -4.95 19.20 11.39
C VAL A 322 -4.33 19.66 10.07
N GLY A 323 -4.53 18.86 9.01
CA GLY A 323 -3.84 18.99 7.73
C GLY A 323 -4.36 20.04 6.73
N TYR A 324 -5.34 20.87 7.11
CA TYR A 324 -6.05 21.76 6.17
C TYR A 324 -5.18 22.74 5.37
N TYR A 325 -3.94 22.96 5.80
CA TYR A 325 -3.06 24.03 5.33
C TYR A 325 -1.96 23.56 4.39
N VAL A 326 -1.86 22.25 4.16
CA VAL A 326 -0.76 21.65 3.39
C VAL A 326 -1.30 20.73 2.29
N PRO A 327 -0.54 20.56 1.20
CA PRO A 327 -0.99 19.76 0.05
C PRO A 327 -0.92 18.25 0.30
N VAL A 328 -0.01 17.76 1.16
CA VAL A 328 0.14 16.32 1.45
C VAL A 328 -0.35 16.04 2.87
N VAL A 329 -1.37 15.18 3.00
CA VAL A 329 -1.94 14.82 4.29
C VAL A 329 -2.08 13.30 4.37
N GLN A 330 -1.27 12.63 5.18
CA GLN A 330 -1.16 11.16 5.16
C GLN A 330 -1.40 10.54 6.53
N TRP A 331 -1.68 9.22 6.56
CA TRP A 331 -1.62 8.44 7.80
C TRP A 331 -0.23 8.51 8.43
N SER A 332 -0.16 8.43 9.76
CA SER A 332 1.10 8.58 10.49
C SER A 332 1.40 7.40 11.41
N LYS A 333 2.64 7.38 11.89
CA LYS A 333 3.06 6.64 13.07
C LYS A 333 3.94 7.46 14.02
N GLY A 334 3.76 8.79 13.98
CA GLY A 334 4.47 9.73 14.83
C GLY A 334 5.94 9.92 14.48
N GLU A 335 6.30 9.86 13.19
CA GLU A 335 7.69 10.03 12.72
C GLU A 335 8.17 11.49 12.63
N TYR A 336 7.36 12.42 13.12
CA TYR A 336 7.68 13.85 13.21
C TYR A 336 8.21 14.24 14.60
N ALA A 337 8.90 15.38 14.68
CA ALA A 337 9.52 15.81 15.93
C ALA A 337 8.49 16.04 17.05
N SER A 338 8.79 15.49 18.22
CA SER A 338 8.01 15.64 19.46
C SER A 338 6.59 15.08 19.40
N ALA A 339 6.30 14.11 18.51
CA ALA A 339 5.00 13.42 18.45
C ALA A 339 4.55 12.97 19.85
N ASN A 340 3.29 13.26 20.20
CA ASN A 340 2.70 12.91 21.49
C ASN A 340 2.15 11.48 21.55
N GLN A 341 2.11 10.81 20.41
CA GLN A 341 1.63 9.46 20.20
C GLN A 341 2.41 8.82 19.04
N LEU A 342 2.48 7.48 19.01
CA LEU A 342 3.27 6.70 18.04
C LEU A 342 2.46 5.48 17.54
N GLU A 343 1.14 5.62 17.45
CA GLU A 343 0.25 4.56 16.96
C GLU A 343 0.54 4.27 15.49
N ASP A 344 0.55 2.99 15.11
CA ASP A 344 0.61 2.60 13.70
C ASP A 344 -0.81 2.65 13.12
N ASP A 345 -1.16 3.79 12.53
CA ASP A 345 -2.47 4.04 11.92
C ASP A 345 -2.86 2.97 10.91
N LEU A 346 -1.94 2.62 10.02
CA LEU A 346 -2.19 1.66 8.95
C LEU A 346 -2.46 0.27 9.52
N ALA A 347 -1.69 -0.16 10.52
CA ALA A 347 -1.91 -1.43 11.22
C ALA A 347 -3.23 -1.46 11.99
N LYS A 348 -3.65 -0.33 12.59
CA LYS A 348 -4.93 -0.25 13.31
C LYS A 348 -6.13 -0.37 12.36
N ILE A 349 -6.15 0.41 11.27
CA ILE A 349 -7.23 0.37 10.27
C ILE A 349 -7.31 -1.01 9.62
N SER A 350 -6.17 -1.59 9.23
CA SER A 350 -6.10 -2.90 8.59
C SER A 350 -6.28 -4.08 9.54
N SER A 351 -6.36 -3.84 10.86
CA SER A 351 -6.47 -4.91 11.85
C SER A 351 -7.75 -5.75 11.71
N SER A 352 -7.68 -6.98 12.20
CA SER A 352 -8.83 -7.89 12.24
C SER A 352 -9.99 -7.39 13.10
N THR A 353 -9.76 -6.41 13.99
CA THR A 353 -10.77 -5.76 14.84
C THR A 353 -11.93 -5.21 14.02
N TYR A 354 -11.62 -4.56 12.90
CA TYR A 354 -12.61 -3.94 12.02
C TYR A 354 -12.90 -4.81 10.79
N GLY A 355 -12.00 -5.75 10.51
CA GLY A 355 -12.15 -6.75 9.45
C GLY A 355 -12.10 -6.17 8.04
N VAL A 356 -11.59 -4.94 7.89
CA VAL A 356 -11.39 -4.28 6.61
C VAL A 356 -10.16 -4.90 5.94
N GLY A 357 -8.97 -4.74 6.53
CA GLY A 357 -7.71 -5.22 5.95
C GLY A 357 -7.22 -4.35 4.78
N TYR A 358 -6.06 -4.69 4.23
CA TYR A 358 -5.52 -4.03 3.03
C TYR A 358 -6.22 -4.47 1.74
N ARG A 359 -6.01 -3.69 0.69
CA ARG A 359 -6.13 -4.15 -0.70
C ARG A 359 -5.27 -5.40 -0.94
N THR A 360 -5.72 -6.18 -1.90
CA THR A 360 -4.86 -7.21 -2.48
C THR A 360 -3.88 -6.48 -3.38
N ASP A 361 -2.61 -6.85 -3.27
CA ASP A 361 -1.54 -6.42 -4.16
C ASP A 361 -1.92 -6.67 -5.63
N ASP A 362 -1.75 -5.65 -6.48
CA ASP A 362 -2.11 -5.67 -7.90
C ASP A 362 -0.92 -5.88 -8.85
N ALA A 363 0.32 -5.76 -8.37
CA ALA A 363 1.51 -6.10 -9.15
C ALA A 363 2.68 -6.64 -8.29
N GLY A 364 3.21 -7.79 -8.67
CA GLY A 364 4.23 -8.45 -7.84
C GLY A 364 5.53 -7.65 -7.69
N GLY A 365 6.08 -7.62 -6.47
CA GLY A 365 7.28 -6.83 -6.13
C GLY A 365 8.64 -7.36 -6.52
N SER A 366 8.73 -8.04 -7.65
CA SER A 366 10.02 -8.42 -8.23
C SER A 366 9.92 -8.61 -9.74
N ILE A 367 11.06 -8.59 -10.42
CA ILE A 367 11.18 -8.91 -11.85
C ILE A 367 10.52 -10.24 -12.22
N GLY A 368 10.67 -11.27 -11.36
CA GLY A 368 10.09 -12.59 -11.61
C GLY A 368 8.58 -12.68 -11.39
N ALA A 369 8.00 -11.70 -10.69
CA ALA A 369 6.57 -11.60 -10.42
C ALA A 369 5.92 -10.41 -11.14
N ALA A 370 6.66 -9.77 -12.05
CA ALA A 370 6.23 -8.54 -12.71
C ALA A 370 4.97 -8.76 -13.55
N SER A 371 3.99 -7.89 -13.37
CA SER A 371 2.81 -7.82 -14.24
C SER A 371 3.20 -7.34 -15.65
N ALA A 372 2.36 -7.56 -16.65
CA ALA A 372 2.60 -6.98 -17.97
C ALA A 372 2.24 -5.48 -17.97
N LEU A 373 3.14 -4.63 -18.47
CA LEU A 373 2.80 -3.24 -18.76
C LEU A 373 1.84 -3.22 -19.95
N THR A 374 0.74 -2.47 -19.85
CA THR A 374 -0.26 -2.38 -20.92
C THR A 374 0.25 -1.40 -22.00
N VAL A 375 0.68 -1.96 -23.13
CA VAL A 375 1.20 -1.23 -24.30
C VAL A 375 0.35 -1.58 -25.53
N ASN A 376 -0.16 -0.58 -26.24
CA ASN A 376 -0.90 -0.81 -27.48
C ASN A 376 0.04 -1.01 -28.69
N THR A 377 -0.52 -1.34 -29.86
CA THR A 377 0.27 -1.57 -31.08
C THR A 377 1.07 -0.35 -31.54
N GLY A 378 0.56 0.86 -31.28
CA GLY A 378 1.26 2.13 -31.55
C GLY A 378 2.32 2.49 -30.51
N GLY A 379 2.54 1.65 -29.49
CA GLY A 379 3.55 1.86 -28.45
C GLY A 379 3.07 2.74 -27.31
N ALA A 380 1.80 3.16 -27.28
CA ALA A 380 1.26 3.96 -26.20
C ALA A 380 1.00 3.10 -24.96
N VAL A 381 1.36 3.62 -23.80
CA VAL A 381 1.25 2.97 -22.49
C VAL A 381 0.04 3.51 -21.74
N ASN A 382 -0.71 2.61 -21.10
CA ASN A 382 -1.78 2.97 -20.17
C ASN A 382 -1.99 1.84 -19.14
N THR A 383 -1.32 1.94 -18.00
CA THR A 383 -1.43 0.99 -16.88
C THR A 383 -1.81 1.75 -15.62
N ASN A 384 -2.67 1.19 -14.77
CA ASN A 384 -3.02 1.77 -13.48
C ASN A 384 -2.66 0.77 -12.39
N GLY A 385 -2.29 1.27 -11.21
CA GLY A 385 -1.97 0.44 -10.05
C GLY A 385 -2.22 1.16 -8.73
N VAL A 386 -1.98 0.46 -7.62
CA VAL A 386 -2.13 0.99 -6.26
C VAL A 386 -1.01 0.49 -5.36
N ILE A 387 -0.20 1.41 -4.84
CA ILE A 387 0.68 1.12 -3.70
C ILE A 387 -0.16 1.08 -2.44
N GLU A 388 -0.43 -0.09 -1.90
CA GLU A 388 -1.43 -0.29 -0.84
C GLU A 388 -0.84 -0.50 0.55
N ARG A 389 0.48 -0.68 0.67
CA ARG A 389 1.18 -0.77 1.97
C ARG A 389 2.60 -0.23 1.90
N THR A 390 3.13 0.17 3.05
CA THR A 390 4.53 0.62 3.13
C THR A 390 5.48 -0.50 2.71
N GLY A 391 6.37 -0.21 1.75
CA GLY A 391 7.35 -1.16 1.23
C GLY A 391 6.82 -2.05 0.10
N ASP A 392 5.58 -1.83 -0.34
CA ASP A 392 5.10 -2.37 -1.60
C ASP A 392 5.84 -1.75 -2.78
N VAL A 393 6.10 -2.60 -3.77
CA VAL A 393 6.82 -2.23 -4.99
C VAL A 393 6.11 -2.95 -6.12
N ASP A 394 5.57 -2.22 -7.07
CA ASP A 394 4.88 -2.82 -8.22
C ASP A 394 5.84 -2.94 -9.39
N PHE A 395 6.12 -4.15 -9.87
CA PHE A 395 6.90 -4.35 -11.10
C PHE A 395 6.02 -4.61 -12.33
N TYR A 396 6.33 -3.93 -13.43
CA TYR A 396 5.76 -4.17 -14.75
C TYR A 396 6.84 -4.48 -15.78
N SER A 397 6.58 -5.46 -16.64
CA SER A 397 7.46 -5.88 -17.74
C SER A 397 6.96 -5.36 -19.09
N PHE A 398 7.89 -5.00 -19.98
CA PHE A 398 7.57 -4.66 -21.37
C PHE A 398 8.71 -5.01 -22.30
N THR A 399 8.40 -5.12 -23.59
CA THR A 399 9.39 -5.34 -24.66
C THR A 399 9.41 -4.15 -25.62
N THR A 400 10.59 -3.76 -26.08
CA THR A 400 10.78 -2.73 -27.11
C THR A 400 11.62 -3.25 -28.26
N GLY A 401 11.39 -2.73 -29.48
CA GLY A 401 12.28 -2.93 -30.63
C GLY A 401 13.56 -2.08 -30.57
N GLY A 402 13.71 -1.26 -29.53
CA GLY A 402 14.77 -0.27 -29.38
C GLY A 402 14.34 1.11 -29.88
N GLY A 403 14.92 2.16 -29.30
CA GLY A 403 14.57 3.55 -29.55
C GLY A 403 14.10 4.28 -28.29
N ALA A 404 13.38 5.38 -28.50
CA ALA A 404 12.96 6.26 -27.42
C ALA A 404 11.88 5.61 -26.53
N LEU A 405 12.09 5.74 -25.23
CA LEU A 405 11.13 5.50 -24.16
C LEU A 405 10.78 6.85 -23.53
N SER A 406 9.49 7.05 -23.27
CA SER A 406 9.00 8.15 -22.44
C SER A 406 7.84 7.64 -21.59
N LEU A 407 8.03 7.48 -20.28
CA LEU A 407 7.00 7.06 -19.34
C LEU A 407 6.75 8.15 -18.31
N ASN A 408 5.47 8.44 -18.07
CA ASN A 408 4.99 9.31 -17.01
C ASN A 408 4.26 8.45 -15.98
N PHE A 409 4.63 8.63 -14.72
CA PHE A 409 4.05 7.97 -13.55
C PHE A 409 3.29 9.06 -12.78
N ALA A 410 1.98 9.10 -12.98
CA ALA A 410 1.12 10.15 -12.45
C ALA A 410 0.34 9.64 -11.24
N THR A 411 0.20 10.49 -10.24
CA THR A 411 -0.77 10.35 -9.15
C THR A 411 -2.12 10.95 -9.57
N PRO A 412 -3.20 10.77 -8.78
CA PRO A 412 -4.40 11.59 -8.91
C PRO A 412 -4.06 13.08 -8.94
N THR A 413 -4.81 13.85 -9.73
CA THR A 413 -4.59 15.30 -9.89
C THR A 413 -5.10 16.11 -8.69
N ARG A 414 -5.95 15.52 -7.85
CA ARG A 414 -6.52 16.14 -6.64
C ARG A 414 -6.21 15.26 -5.44
N HIS A 415 -5.65 15.88 -4.41
CA HIS A 415 -5.36 15.28 -3.10
C HIS A 415 -4.59 13.94 -3.14
N PRO A 416 -3.50 13.81 -3.92
CA PRO A 416 -2.69 12.60 -3.94
C PRO A 416 -1.90 12.43 -2.64
N ASN A 417 -1.76 11.17 -2.20
CA ASN A 417 -0.95 10.78 -1.04
C ASN A 417 0.37 10.13 -1.42
N LEU A 418 0.41 9.38 -2.52
CA LEU A 418 1.60 8.66 -2.98
C LEU A 418 2.67 9.62 -3.51
N ASP A 419 3.89 9.54 -2.96
CA ASP A 419 5.10 10.10 -3.55
C ASP A 419 5.84 9.01 -4.31
N ILE A 420 5.89 9.11 -5.64
CA ILE A 420 6.35 8.03 -6.53
C ILE A 420 7.88 8.04 -6.67
N LEU A 421 8.49 6.90 -6.35
CA LEU A 421 9.80 6.51 -6.86
C LEU A 421 9.63 5.50 -8.01
N ALA A 422 9.93 5.96 -9.23
CA ALA A 422 9.92 5.11 -10.42
C ALA A 422 11.34 4.65 -10.78
N THR A 423 11.53 3.37 -11.10
CA THR A 423 12.83 2.84 -11.56
C THR A 423 12.67 1.95 -12.78
N LEU A 424 13.47 2.18 -13.81
CA LEU A 424 13.59 1.35 -15.00
C LEU A 424 14.78 0.40 -14.85
N TYR A 425 14.57 -0.87 -15.16
CA TYR A 425 15.56 -1.94 -15.12
C TYR A 425 15.70 -2.61 -16.49
N ASN A 426 16.90 -3.07 -16.80
CA ASN A 426 17.13 -3.99 -17.91
C ASN A 426 16.72 -5.43 -17.55
N SER A 427 16.75 -6.33 -18.53
CA SER A 427 16.36 -7.75 -18.34
C SER A 427 17.15 -8.49 -17.26
N GLY A 428 18.40 -8.07 -17.00
CA GLY A 428 19.25 -8.66 -15.97
C GLY A 428 19.07 -8.03 -14.58
N GLY A 429 18.09 -7.14 -14.39
CA GLY A 429 17.81 -6.44 -13.14
C GLY A 429 18.74 -5.29 -12.79
N GLY A 430 19.59 -4.86 -13.72
CA GLY A 430 20.40 -3.65 -13.55
C GLY A 430 19.54 -2.40 -13.75
N VAL A 431 19.66 -1.43 -12.85
CA VAL A 431 18.99 -0.13 -12.96
C VAL A 431 19.52 0.62 -14.19
N VAL A 432 18.60 1.08 -15.03
CA VAL A 432 18.85 1.91 -16.21
C VAL A 432 18.61 3.38 -15.89
N ALA A 433 17.50 3.68 -15.21
CA ALA A 433 17.12 5.02 -14.81
C ALA A 433 16.23 4.98 -13.56
N THR A 434 16.26 6.04 -12.76
CA THR A 434 15.40 6.23 -11.60
C THR A 434 14.87 7.66 -11.61
N SER A 435 13.66 7.89 -11.13
CA SER A 435 13.01 9.19 -11.08
C SER A 435 12.18 9.35 -9.81
N ASN A 436 12.48 10.40 -9.05
CA ASN A 436 11.69 10.94 -7.95
C ASN A 436 12.03 12.44 -7.87
N PRO A 437 11.32 13.29 -8.63
CA PRO A 437 11.52 14.74 -8.58
C PRO A 437 10.94 15.34 -7.29
N ASN A 438 11.05 16.66 -7.10
CA ASN A 438 10.45 17.37 -5.96
C ASN A 438 8.91 17.55 -6.08
N ASP A 439 8.25 16.65 -6.80
CA ASP A 439 6.80 16.54 -6.97
C ASP A 439 6.41 15.08 -6.74
N LEU A 440 5.12 14.81 -6.49
CA LEU A 440 4.64 13.46 -6.18
C LEU A 440 4.63 12.51 -7.39
N SER A 441 4.67 13.07 -8.60
CA SER A 441 4.74 12.34 -9.86
C SER A 441 6.19 12.06 -10.28
N ALA A 442 6.39 11.08 -11.15
CA ALA A 442 7.71 10.78 -11.72
C ALA A 442 7.65 10.63 -13.25
N ALA A 443 8.79 10.82 -13.90
CA ALA A 443 8.90 10.59 -15.35
C ALA A 443 10.26 10.01 -15.70
N ILE A 444 10.28 9.05 -16.64
CA ILE A 444 11.49 8.40 -17.13
C ILE A 444 11.51 8.52 -18.65
N SER A 445 12.58 9.10 -19.18
CA SER A 445 12.90 9.09 -20.60
C SER A 445 14.26 8.46 -20.83
N ALA A 446 14.35 7.56 -21.81
CA ALA A 446 15.58 6.84 -22.14
C ALA A 446 15.62 6.49 -23.62
N ASN A 447 16.81 6.18 -24.15
CA ASN A 447 16.92 5.45 -25.41
C ASN A 447 17.38 4.03 -25.09
N LEU A 448 16.57 3.06 -25.47
CA LEU A 448 16.77 1.65 -25.14
C LEU A 448 17.23 0.87 -26.36
N SER A 449 18.06 -0.15 -26.16
CA SER A 449 18.21 -1.21 -27.16
C SER A 449 16.96 -2.07 -27.18
N ALA A 450 16.75 -2.84 -28.24
CA ALA A 450 15.69 -3.83 -28.23
C ALA A 450 15.89 -4.83 -27.10
N GLY A 451 14.79 -5.34 -26.55
CA GLY A 451 14.80 -6.33 -25.49
C GLY A 451 13.66 -6.15 -24.51
N THR A 452 13.75 -6.91 -23.42
CA THR A 452 12.80 -6.86 -22.30
C THR A 452 13.34 -5.95 -21.21
N TYR A 453 12.46 -5.11 -20.68
CA TYR A 453 12.75 -4.19 -19.59
C TYR A 453 11.64 -4.27 -18.55
N TYR A 454 11.93 -3.74 -17.38
CA TYR A 454 11.00 -3.68 -16.26
C TYR A 454 10.95 -2.26 -15.72
N VAL A 455 9.78 -1.80 -15.30
CA VAL A 455 9.64 -0.61 -14.48
C VAL A 455 9.09 -1.01 -13.13
N SER A 456 9.57 -0.37 -12.07
CA SER A 456 8.97 -0.47 -10.75
C SER A 456 8.38 0.87 -10.30
N VAL A 457 7.31 0.81 -9.53
CA VAL A 457 6.70 1.94 -8.81
C VAL A 457 6.69 1.61 -7.32
N THR A 458 7.07 2.56 -6.46
CA THR A 458 6.96 2.40 -5.00
C THR A 458 6.78 3.76 -4.34
N GLY A 459 6.21 3.77 -3.14
CA GLY A 459 6.12 4.95 -2.29
C GLY A 459 7.45 5.30 -1.61
N THR A 460 7.87 6.55 -1.68
CA THR A 460 9.08 7.06 -1.00
C THR A 460 8.78 8.19 -0.02
N GLY A 461 9.79 8.59 0.75
CA GLY A 461 9.74 9.78 1.61
C GLY A 461 10.42 10.99 0.98
N TYR A 462 10.13 12.16 1.52
CA TYR A 462 10.63 13.45 1.09
C TYR A 462 11.36 14.17 2.23
N LEU A 463 12.58 14.65 1.98
CA LEU A 463 13.41 15.39 2.96
C LEU A 463 13.53 14.67 4.33
N ASN A 464 13.62 15.42 5.43
CA ASN A 464 13.73 14.87 6.77
C ASN A 464 12.33 14.80 7.41
N PRO A 465 11.81 13.60 7.74
CA PRO A 465 10.47 13.43 8.33
C PRO A 465 10.28 14.12 9.67
N LEU A 466 11.37 14.43 10.39
CA LEU A 466 11.27 15.06 11.69
C LEU A 466 10.75 16.50 11.62
N ASN A 467 11.02 17.23 10.54
CA ASN A 467 10.76 18.68 10.51
C ASN A 467 10.65 19.35 9.14
N THR A 468 11.02 18.70 8.04
CA THR A 468 10.99 19.32 6.69
C THR A 468 10.20 18.54 5.66
N GLY A 469 9.81 17.29 5.93
CA GLY A 469 9.04 16.48 5.00
C GLY A 469 8.42 15.26 5.67
N TYR A 470 8.55 14.08 5.06
CA TYR A 470 7.83 12.89 5.49
C TYR A 470 8.57 11.61 5.14
N SER A 471 8.24 10.53 5.84
CA SER A 471 8.78 9.19 5.55
C SER A 471 7.96 8.54 4.43
N ASN A 472 8.38 7.37 3.98
CA ASN A 472 7.59 6.59 3.03
C ASN A 472 6.38 5.87 3.65
N TYR A 473 6.12 6.03 4.96
CA TYR A 473 5.09 5.29 5.66
C TYR A 473 3.69 5.54 5.08
N GLY A 474 3.32 6.82 4.93
CA GLY A 474 2.01 7.24 4.43
C GLY A 474 1.95 7.51 2.92
N SER A 475 3.05 7.32 2.20
CA SER A 475 3.15 7.52 0.75
C SER A 475 2.55 6.34 -0.01
N LEU A 476 1.22 6.22 0.07
CA LEU A 476 0.41 5.13 -0.49
C LEU A 476 -0.69 5.73 -1.35
N GLY A 477 -1.20 4.98 -2.33
CA GLY A 477 -2.27 5.48 -3.19
C GLY A 477 -2.25 4.95 -4.61
N SER A 478 -3.16 5.49 -5.42
CA SER A 478 -3.29 5.16 -6.83
C SER A 478 -2.22 5.82 -7.67
N TYR A 479 -1.84 5.17 -8.76
CA TYR A 479 -1.02 5.78 -9.81
C TYR A 479 -1.42 5.27 -11.20
N ALA A 480 -0.98 6.00 -12.21
CA ALA A 480 -1.09 5.65 -13.61
C ALA A 480 0.25 5.77 -14.32
N ILE A 481 0.62 4.75 -15.10
CA ILE A 481 1.75 4.76 -16.02
C ILE A 481 1.21 5.04 -17.41
N THR A 482 1.65 6.15 -17.99
CA THR A 482 1.29 6.55 -19.36
C THR A 482 2.55 6.90 -20.16
N GLY A 483 2.40 7.06 -21.47
CA GLY A 483 3.49 7.53 -22.32
C GLY A 483 3.67 6.65 -23.55
N SER A 484 4.91 6.51 -24.01
CA SER A 484 5.24 5.74 -25.19
C SER A 484 6.51 4.92 -25.03
N ILE A 485 6.48 3.74 -25.60
CA ILE A 485 7.62 2.86 -25.83
C ILE A 485 7.79 2.78 -27.34
N ALA A 486 9.03 2.91 -27.83
CA ALA A 486 9.33 2.60 -29.23
C ALA A 486 8.85 1.17 -29.54
N SER A 487 7.77 1.08 -30.29
CA SER A 487 7.15 -0.18 -30.66
C SER A 487 8.11 -1.06 -31.43
N ALA A 488 7.94 -2.38 -31.27
CA ALA A 488 8.49 -3.38 -32.17
C ALA A 488 7.80 -3.38 -33.56
N THR A 489 7.34 -2.23 -34.05
CA THR A 489 6.54 -2.06 -35.28
C THR A 489 7.41 -1.81 -36.52
N GLY A 490 8.60 -2.40 -36.58
CA GLY A 490 9.17 -2.73 -37.88
C GLY A 490 8.63 -4.10 -38.29
N ALA A 491 8.15 -4.27 -39.52
CA ALA A 491 8.06 -5.59 -40.13
C ALA A 491 9.49 -6.17 -40.16
N ALA A 492 9.88 -6.88 -39.09
CA ALA A 492 11.24 -7.33 -38.87
C ALA A 492 11.54 -8.52 -39.78
N ALA A 493 10.55 -9.39 -39.98
CA ALA A 493 10.60 -10.43 -40.99
C ALA A 493 9.22 -10.70 -41.61
N THR A 494 9.19 -11.32 -42.77
CA THR A 494 7.98 -11.91 -43.37
C THR A 494 8.31 -13.31 -43.83
N VAL A 495 7.53 -14.30 -43.40
CA VAL A 495 7.65 -15.70 -43.84
C VAL A 495 6.56 -16.03 -44.84
N TYR A 496 6.88 -16.91 -45.78
CA TYR A 496 6.02 -17.25 -46.90
C TYR A 496 5.90 -18.75 -47.08
N LYS A 497 4.71 -19.19 -47.50
CA LYS A 497 4.43 -20.59 -47.76
C LYS A 497 5.26 -21.17 -48.90
N ASP A 498 5.37 -20.43 -50.00
CA ASP A 498 5.99 -20.92 -51.23
C ASP A 498 7.31 -20.19 -51.51
N CYS A 499 8.16 -20.80 -52.35
CA CYS A 499 9.32 -20.09 -52.90
C CYS A 499 8.89 -18.88 -53.75
N ASN A 500 9.83 -17.96 -53.93
CA ASN A 500 9.69 -16.65 -54.56
C ASN A 500 8.68 -15.74 -53.86
N TYR A 501 8.56 -15.86 -52.54
CA TYR A 501 7.64 -15.08 -51.70
C TYR A 501 6.16 -15.28 -52.09
N GLY A 502 5.82 -16.49 -52.57
CA GLY A 502 4.47 -16.87 -52.95
C GLY A 502 3.67 -17.46 -51.79
N GLY A 503 2.39 -17.74 -52.03
CA GLY A 503 1.48 -18.31 -51.04
C GLY A 503 1.11 -17.31 -49.94
N TYR A 504 0.80 -17.80 -48.73
CA TYR A 504 0.50 -16.89 -47.61
C TYR A 504 1.74 -16.10 -47.22
N ALA A 505 1.54 -14.90 -46.69
CA ALA A 505 2.60 -14.05 -46.16
C ALA A 505 2.25 -13.64 -44.73
N VAL A 506 3.12 -13.98 -43.77
CA VAL A 506 2.93 -13.63 -42.36
C VAL A 506 4.08 -12.73 -41.93
N THR A 507 3.75 -11.50 -41.55
CA THR A 507 4.73 -10.55 -41.00
C THR A 507 4.96 -10.86 -39.53
N LEU A 508 6.23 -11.06 -39.18
CA LEU A 508 6.70 -11.34 -37.83
C LEU A 508 7.48 -10.10 -37.33
N PRO A 509 6.95 -9.38 -36.34
CA PRO A 509 7.72 -8.44 -35.53
C PRO A 509 8.91 -9.12 -34.83
N VAL A 510 9.74 -8.33 -34.15
CA VAL A 510 10.72 -8.89 -33.18
C VAL A 510 9.97 -9.68 -32.11
N GLY A 511 10.43 -10.90 -31.82
CA GLY A 511 9.82 -11.79 -30.85
C GLY A 511 10.22 -13.25 -31.06
N SER A 512 9.82 -14.09 -30.11
CA SER A 512 9.98 -15.55 -30.17
C SER A 512 8.62 -16.19 -30.39
N TYR A 513 8.52 -17.10 -31.36
CA TYR A 513 7.29 -17.71 -31.84
C TYR A 513 7.40 -19.24 -31.77
N THR A 514 6.69 -19.86 -30.83
CA THR A 514 6.45 -21.31 -30.81
C THR A 514 5.53 -21.72 -31.97
N LEU A 515 5.42 -23.02 -32.23
CA LEU A 515 4.54 -23.56 -33.27
C LEU A 515 3.09 -23.08 -33.07
N SER A 516 2.58 -23.14 -31.85
CA SER A 516 1.23 -22.68 -31.54
C SER A 516 1.03 -21.18 -31.84
N GLN A 517 2.05 -20.36 -31.60
CA GLN A 517 2.01 -18.92 -31.88
C GLN A 517 2.16 -18.59 -33.37
N LEU A 518 2.86 -19.44 -34.13
CA LEU A 518 2.95 -19.37 -35.59
C LEU A 518 1.62 -19.78 -36.24
N GLN A 519 1.02 -20.88 -35.79
CA GLN A 519 -0.29 -21.36 -36.24
C GLN A 519 -1.40 -20.35 -35.98
N ALA A 520 -1.39 -19.69 -34.80
CA ALA A 520 -2.32 -18.60 -34.49
C ALA A 520 -2.20 -17.41 -35.45
N ARG A 521 -1.06 -17.27 -36.14
CA ARG A 521 -0.82 -16.23 -37.16
C ARG A 521 -1.00 -16.75 -38.59
N GLY A 522 -1.42 -18.00 -38.77
CA GLY A 522 -1.67 -18.62 -40.07
C GLY A 522 -0.48 -19.33 -40.70
N VAL A 523 0.64 -19.51 -39.97
CA VAL A 523 1.79 -20.29 -40.42
C VAL A 523 1.60 -21.74 -40.01
N VAL A 524 1.56 -22.66 -40.97
CA VAL A 524 1.43 -24.10 -40.70
C VAL A 524 2.79 -24.68 -40.31
N ASN A 525 2.78 -25.74 -39.49
CA ASN A 525 4.02 -26.44 -39.13
C ASN A 525 4.71 -26.92 -40.41
N ASP A 526 6.03 -26.77 -40.50
CA ASP A 526 6.81 -27.34 -41.59
C ASP A 526 6.28 -26.87 -42.96
N ASP A 527 5.98 -25.58 -43.10
CA ASP A 527 5.31 -25.01 -44.30
C ASP A 527 5.89 -23.63 -44.70
N ILE A 528 7.09 -23.29 -44.21
CA ILE A 528 7.82 -22.07 -44.60
C ILE A 528 8.82 -22.43 -45.71
N SER A 529 8.70 -21.78 -46.87
CA SER A 529 9.57 -22.02 -48.04
C SER A 529 10.39 -20.80 -48.48
N SER A 530 10.03 -19.58 -48.03
CA SER A 530 10.86 -18.38 -48.25
C SER A 530 10.65 -17.34 -47.15
N LEU A 531 11.60 -16.42 -47.00
CA LEU A 531 11.51 -15.33 -46.01
C LEU A 531 12.14 -14.04 -46.49
N LYS A 532 11.62 -12.91 -45.99
CA LYS A 532 12.26 -11.60 -46.06
C LYS A 532 12.66 -11.15 -44.67
N VAL A 533 13.82 -10.53 -44.57
CA VAL A 533 14.35 -10.00 -43.30
C VAL A 533 14.68 -8.54 -43.50
N ALA A 534 14.01 -7.67 -42.76
CA ALA A 534 14.26 -6.25 -42.84
C ALA A 534 15.68 -5.92 -42.37
N SER A 535 16.25 -4.87 -42.96
CA SER A 535 17.59 -4.38 -42.58
C SER A 535 17.65 -4.08 -41.08
N GLY A 536 18.73 -4.53 -40.43
CA GLY A 536 18.92 -4.39 -38.97
C GLY A 536 18.34 -5.54 -38.14
N TYR A 537 17.71 -6.55 -38.77
CA TYR A 537 17.14 -7.71 -38.08
C TYR A 537 17.79 -9.02 -38.54
N GLU A 538 17.57 -10.07 -37.76
CA GLU A 538 17.93 -11.44 -38.06
C GLU A 538 16.80 -12.40 -37.63
N VAL A 539 16.69 -13.51 -38.33
CA VAL A 539 15.69 -14.56 -38.09
C VAL A 539 16.41 -15.87 -37.81
N ILE A 540 16.01 -16.58 -36.76
CA ILE A 540 16.48 -17.93 -36.47
C ILE A 540 15.32 -18.89 -36.66
N LEU A 541 15.49 -19.87 -37.55
CA LEU A 541 14.54 -20.94 -37.78
C LEU A 541 14.99 -22.18 -37.02
N TYR A 542 14.07 -22.81 -36.29
CA TYR A 542 14.31 -24.03 -35.51
C TYR A 542 13.51 -25.21 -36.08
N GLN A 543 14.16 -26.37 -36.12
CA GLN A 543 13.57 -27.61 -36.62
C GLN A 543 12.36 -28.08 -35.80
N HIS A 544 12.36 -27.82 -34.49
CA HIS A 544 11.33 -28.30 -33.58
C HIS A 544 10.67 -27.16 -32.83
N ASP A 545 9.48 -27.42 -32.32
CA ASP A 545 8.76 -26.48 -31.45
C ASP A 545 9.57 -26.18 -30.19
N ASN A 546 9.25 -25.07 -29.53
CA ASN A 546 9.93 -24.58 -28.32
C ASN A 546 11.45 -24.40 -28.51
N PHE A 547 11.86 -23.97 -29.70
CA PHE A 547 13.24 -23.63 -30.05
C PHE A 547 14.21 -24.82 -29.90
N GLY A 548 13.72 -26.03 -30.17
CA GLY A 548 14.50 -27.27 -30.14
C GLY A 548 15.04 -27.70 -31.50
N GLY A 549 15.91 -28.71 -31.49
CA GLY A 549 16.48 -29.30 -32.71
C GLY A 549 17.62 -28.47 -33.32
N ASP A 550 17.93 -28.75 -34.57
CA ASP A 550 18.86 -27.93 -35.35
C ASP A 550 18.28 -26.51 -35.55
N ALA A 551 19.16 -25.51 -35.68
CA ALA A 551 18.74 -24.13 -35.88
C ALA A 551 19.68 -23.36 -36.80
N TYR A 552 19.11 -22.48 -37.62
CA TYR A 552 19.83 -21.69 -38.62
C TYR A 552 19.42 -20.22 -38.58
N LEU A 553 20.40 -19.32 -38.63
CA LEU A 553 20.26 -17.87 -38.55
C LEU A 553 20.38 -17.23 -39.93
N PHE A 554 19.49 -16.27 -40.23
CA PHE A 554 19.33 -15.59 -41.51
C PHE A 554 19.37 -14.07 -41.31
N ARG A 555 20.15 -13.36 -42.15
CA ARG A 555 20.35 -11.89 -42.09
C ARG A 555 20.01 -11.16 -43.40
N GLY A 556 19.05 -11.69 -44.16
CA GLY A 556 18.61 -11.11 -45.43
C GLY A 556 17.48 -11.89 -46.06
N ASP A 557 17.09 -11.50 -47.27
CA ASP A 557 15.98 -12.13 -47.99
C ASP A 557 16.43 -13.45 -48.65
N PHE A 558 15.59 -14.48 -48.52
CA PHE A 558 15.76 -15.80 -49.11
C PHE A 558 14.53 -16.13 -49.92
N SER A 559 14.68 -16.09 -51.25
CA SER A 559 13.57 -16.41 -52.16
C SER A 559 13.21 -17.88 -52.16
N CYS A 560 14.07 -18.80 -51.68
CA CYS A 560 13.72 -20.22 -51.59
C CYS A 560 14.63 -20.91 -50.57
N LEU A 561 14.05 -21.79 -49.74
CA LEU A 561 14.77 -22.55 -48.71
C LEU A 561 15.18 -23.97 -49.15
N VAL A 562 14.91 -24.35 -50.41
CA VAL A 562 15.18 -25.70 -50.96
C VAL A 562 16.67 -25.96 -51.22
N ASP A 563 17.34 -25.03 -51.92
CA ASP A 563 18.71 -25.21 -52.44
C ASP A 563 19.68 -24.21 -51.81
N LEU A 564 19.78 -24.23 -50.48
CA LEU A 564 20.71 -23.37 -49.74
C LEU A 564 22.12 -23.98 -49.73
N SER A 565 23.13 -23.16 -49.40
CA SER A 565 24.48 -23.63 -49.14
C SER A 565 25.03 -23.05 -47.85
N LEU A 566 25.59 -23.91 -47.00
CA LEU A 566 26.30 -23.53 -45.78
C LEU A 566 27.73 -24.05 -45.85
N ASN A 567 28.72 -23.14 -45.86
CA ASN A 567 30.14 -23.47 -45.97
C ASN A 567 30.48 -24.40 -47.16
N GLY A 568 29.75 -24.25 -48.29
CA GLY A 568 29.94 -25.07 -49.49
C GLY A 568 29.23 -26.42 -49.48
N ALA A 569 28.53 -26.79 -48.40
CA ALA A 569 27.66 -27.96 -48.34
C ALA A 569 26.21 -27.58 -48.70
N PRO A 570 25.46 -28.43 -49.42
CA PRO A 570 24.04 -28.21 -49.70
C PRO A 570 23.21 -28.31 -48.42
N LEU A 571 22.18 -27.47 -48.31
CA LEU A 571 21.27 -27.38 -47.17
C LEU A 571 19.85 -27.16 -47.68
N ASN A 572 18.88 -27.92 -47.17
CA ASN A 572 17.46 -27.74 -47.49
C ASN A 572 16.68 -27.54 -46.19
N LEU A 573 16.01 -26.39 -46.08
CA LEU A 573 15.18 -25.98 -44.96
C LEU A 573 13.76 -25.63 -45.41
N ASN A 574 13.37 -26.08 -46.59
CA ASN A 574 12.01 -25.97 -47.08
C ASN A 574 11.10 -26.83 -46.21
N ASP A 575 9.96 -26.29 -45.77
CA ASP A 575 8.96 -27.07 -45.03
C ASP A 575 9.58 -27.76 -43.80
N TRP A 576 10.46 -27.05 -43.08
CA TRP A 576 11.29 -27.63 -42.03
C TRP A 576 11.13 -26.95 -40.66
N THR A 577 10.55 -25.75 -40.64
CA THR A 577 10.55 -24.89 -39.47
C THR A 577 9.30 -25.10 -38.62
N SER A 578 9.50 -25.37 -37.33
CA SER A 578 8.40 -25.45 -36.35
C SER A 578 8.39 -24.31 -35.34
N SER A 579 9.51 -23.59 -35.12
CA SER A 579 9.53 -22.37 -34.30
C SER A 579 10.54 -21.34 -34.80
N VAL A 580 10.30 -20.05 -34.50
CA VAL A 580 11.05 -18.92 -35.07
C VAL A 580 11.41 -17.90 -33.99
N ILE A 581 12.63 -17.35 -34.04
CA ILE A 581 13.01 -16.15 -33.28
C ILE A 581 13.35 -15.04 -34.27
N VAL A 582 12.78 -13.86 -34.07
CA VAL A 582 13.10 -12.64 -34.81
C VAL A 582 13.69 -11.62 -33.84
N GLN A 583 14.89 -11.13 -34.12
CA GLN A 583 15.60 -10.21 -33.21
C GLN A 583 16.43 -9.18 -34.00
N PRO A 584 16.88 -8.08 -33.38
CA PRO A 584 17.83 -7.19 -34.04
C PRO A 584 19.17 -7.89 -34.29
N SER A 585 19.80 -7.59 -35.42
CA SER A 585 21.13 -8.09 -35.75
C SER A 585 22.20 -7.44 -34.86
N THR A 586 23.07 -8.26 -34.26
CA THR A 586 24.23 -7.80 -33.46
C THR A 586 25.46 -7.49 -34.31
N ALA A 587 25.41 -7.76 -35.62
CA ALA A 587 26.50 -7.45 -36.53
C ALA A 587 26.44 -5.96 -36.93
N ALA A 588 27.54 -5.23 -36.66
CA ALA A 588 27.69 -3.83 -37.07
C ALA A 588 27.38 -3.65 -38.55
N ALA A 589 26.65 -2.58 -38.88
CA ALA A 589 26.19 -2.19 -40.21
C ALA A 589 27.16 -2.57 -41.36
N ALA A 590 26.92 -3.75 -41.93
CA ALA A 590 27.38 -4.16 -43.24
C ALA A 590 26.25 -5.06 -43.76
N ARG A 591 25.42 -4.60 -44.69
CA ARG A 591 25.81 -4.64 -46.10
C ARG A 591 25.08 -3.61 -46.95
N THR A 592 25.89 -2.86 -47.67
CA THR A 592 25.63 -2.35 -49.01
C THR A 592 25.06 -3.46 -49.90
N ALA A 593 24.09 -3.11 -50.73
CA ALA A 593 23.47 -3.98 -51.74
C ALA A 593 24.51 -4.85 -52.47
N GLY A 594 24.47 -6.16 -52.24
CA GLY A 594 25.39 -7.13 -52.83
C GLY A 594 25.07 -8.55 -52.39
N THR A 595 24.84 -9.41 -53.38
CA THR A 595 24.32 -10.79 -53.38
C THR A 595 25.15 -11.80 -52.57
N ILE A 596 25.20 -11.68 -51.24
CA ILE A 596 25.74 -12.74 -50.39
C ILE A 596 24.75 -13.01 -49.27
N GLN A 597 23.98 -14.08 -49.45
CA GLN A 597 23.09 -14.65 -48.45
C GLN A 597 23.91 -15.23 -47.30
N TYR A 598 23.66 -14.76 -46.08
CA TYR A 598 24.32 -15.24 -44.86
C TYR A 598 23.39 -16.20 -44.13
N ILE A 599 23.84 -17.46 -44.04
CA ILE A 599 23.24 -18.51 -43.21
C ILE A 599 24.32 -18.94 -42.21
N GLU A 600 23.96 -19.08 -40.94
CA GLU A 600 24.84 -19.64 -39.90
C GLU A 600 24.10 -20.76 -39.16
N LYS A 601 24.76 -21.90 -38.92
CA LYS A 601 24.22 -22.94 -38.02
C LYS A 601 24.42 -22.49 -36.57
N VAL A 602 23.34 -22.38 -35.82
CA VAL A 602 23.39 -22.02 -34.40
C VAL A 602 23.95 -23.22 -33.64
N LYS A 603 25.05 -23.02 -32.89
CA LYS A 603 25.63 -24.07 -32.04
C LYS A 603 24.69 -24.36 -30.87
N THR A 604 24.09 -25.54 -30.86
CA THR A 604 23.39 -26.08 -29.70
C THR A 604 24.44 -26.66 -28.74
N GLU A 605 24.82 -25.92 -27.70
CA GLU A 605 25.50 -26.54 -26.57
C GLU A 605 24.49 -27.42 -25.82
N GLU A 606 24.77 -28.72 -25.76
CA GLU A 606 24.01 -29.68 -24.96
C GLU A 606 23.95 -29.21 -23.52
N ALA A 607 22.74 -29.19 -22.95
CA ALA A 607 22.51 -28.90 -21.55
C ALA A 607 23.10 -30.02 -20.68
N ALA A 608 24.36 -29.87 -20.27
CA ALA A 608 24.92 -30.67 -19.18
C ALA A 608 24.30 -30.22 -17.86
N ASP A 609 23.57 -31.14 -17.20
CA ASP A 609 23.01 -30.96 -15.86
C ASP A 609 24.16 -30.96 -14.83
N SER A 610 24.87 -29.83 -14.71
CA SER A 610 25.96 -29.67 -13.74
C SER A 610 25.42 -29.06 -12.45
N LYS A 611 25.39 -29.88 -11.39
CA LYS A 611 25.02 -29.41 -10.05
C LYS A 611 26.10 -28.50 -9.49
N LEU A 612 25.70 -27.41 -8.83
CA LEU A 612 26.62 -26.39 -8.32
C LEU A 612 27.68 -26.96 -7.34
N ASN A 613 27.32 -27.95 -6.53
CA ASN A 613 28.20 -28.50 -5.50
C ASN A 613 29.45 -29.20 -6.01
N ALA A 614 29.38 -29.83 -7.19
CA ALA A 614 30.43 -30.70 -7.71
C ALA A 614 31.62 -29.92 -8.30
N THR A 615 31.42 -28.64 -8.66
CA THR A 615 32.40 -27.87 -9.43
C THR A 615 32.70 -26.48 -8.83
N LEU A 616 32.02 -26.12 -7.72
CA LEU A 616 32.16 -24.83 -7.04
C LEU A 616 33.41 -24.72 -6.15
N ASN A 617 34.25 -23.73 -6.46
CA ASN A 617 35.40 -23.30 -5.67
C ASN A 617 35.25 -21.83 -5.26
N VAL A 618 35.64 -21.49 -4.02
CA VAL A 618 35.71 -20.11 -3.51
C VAL A 618 37.12 -19.85 -2.98
N LEU A 619 37.90 -19.04 -3.70
CA LEU A 619 39.34 -18.86 -3.47
C LEU A 619 39.77 -17.39 -3.65
N PRO A 620 40.80 -16.90 -2.94
CA PRO A 620 41.51 -17.59 -1.87
C PRO A 620 40.62 -17.74 -0.63
N ASN A 621 40.86 -18.77 0.18
CA ASN A 621 40.23 -18.96 1.47
C ASN A 621 41.23 -19.66 2.41
N PRO A 622 41.85 -18.96 3.37
CA PRO A 622 41.50 -17.63 3.85
C PRO A 622 41.76 -16.49 2.85
N PHE A 623 41.00 -15.40 2.94
CA PHE A 623 41.08 -14.23 2.06
C PHE A 623 41.50 -12.97 2.80
N VAL A 624 42.16 -12.04 2.09
CA VAL A 624 42.55 -10.73 2.64
C VAL A 624 41.58 -9.65 2.22
N ASN A 625 41.39 -9.37 0.93
CA ASN A 625 40.45 -8.32 0.49
C ASN A 625 39.35 -8.86 -0.42
N GLU A 626 39.60 -9.95 -1.14
CA GLU A 626 38.69 -10.41 -2.18
C GLU A 626 38.59 -11.93 -2.20
N VAL A 627 37.43 -12.45 -2.61
CA VAL A 627 37.21 -13.86 -2.93
C VAL A 627 36.74 -13.99 -4.38
N VAL A 628 37.09 -15.10 -5.03
CA VAL A 628 36.68 -15.44 -6.39
C VAL A 628 35.89 -16.72 -6.35
N VAL A 629 34.71 -16.71 -6.95
CA VAL A 629 33.86 -17.89 -7.10
C VAL A 629 34.07 -18.46 -8.50
N ARG A 630 34.48 -19.73 -8.60
CA ARG A 630 34.65 -20.46 -9.86
C ARG A 630 33.81 -21.73 -9.87
N THR A 631 33.06 -21.96 -10.93
CA THR A 631 32.26 -23.17 -11.15
C THR A 631 32.10 -23.46 -12.64
N THR A 632 31.84 -24.70 -13.02
CA THR A 632 31.42 -25.03 -14.40
C THR A 632 29.88 -25.10 -14.52
N ALA A 633 29.17 -24.91 -13.41
CA ALA A 633 27.71 -24.94 -13.30
C ALA A 633 27.11 -23.54 -13.14
N THR A 634 27.09 -22.76 -14.22
CA THR A 634 26.52 -21.40 -14.27
C THR A 634 25.07 -21.42 -14.76
N THR A 635 24.36 -20.28 -14.67
CA THR A 635 23.08 -20.11 -15.37
C THR A 635 23.26 -20.31 -16.89
N LYS A 636 22.17 -20.51 -17.65
CA LYS A 636 22.17 -20.47 -19.13
C LYS A 636 22.74 -19.15 -19.70
N GLU A 637 22.87 -18.12 -18.87
CA GLU A 637 23.37 -16.80 -19.21
C GLU A 637 24.80 -16.53 -18.66
N GLY A 638 25.44 -17.51 -18.00
CA GLY A 638 26.84 -17.43 -17.57
C GLY A 638 27.13 -16.73 -16.23
N TYR A 639 26.10 -16.41 -15.43
CA TYR A 639 26.22 -15.65 -14.17
C TYR A 639 25.95 -16.50 -12.92
N LEU A 640 26.35 -15.98 -11.76
CA LEU A 640 26.06 -16.50 -10.42
C LEU A 640 25.57 -15.37 -9.51
N TYR A 641 24.79 -15.70 -8.48
CA TYR A 641 24.45 -14.78 -7.41
C TYR A 641 25.20 -15.15 -6.14
N VAL A 642 25.78 -14.16 -5.48
CA VAL A 642 26.53 -14.34 -4.24
C VAL A 642 26.02 -13.42 -3.16
N SER A 643 25.78 -13.96 -1.96
CA SER A 643 25.56 -13.20 -0.73
C SER A 643 26.54 -13.65 0.34
N VAL A 644 26.94 -12.75 1.23
CA VAL A 644 27.82 -13.07 2.36
C VAL A 644 27.13 -12.70 3.66
N PHE A 645 27.15 -13.63 4.62
CA PHE A 645 26.53 -13.49 5.94
C PHE A 645 27.57 -13.68 7.03
N ALA A 646 27.44 -12.93 8.13
CA ALA A 646 28.09 -13.26 9.39
C ALA A 646 27.43 -14.50 10.02
N LEU A 647 28.11 -15.15 10.97
CA LEU A 647 27.62 -16.38 11.61
C LEU A 647 26.33 -16.17 12.44
N ASP A 648 26.00 -14.93 12.80
CA ASP A 648 24.75 -14.54 13.45
C ASP A 648 23.58 -14.32 12.46
N GLY A 649 23.83 -14.52 11.16
CA GLY A 649 22.83 -14.37 10.10
C GLY A 649 22.74 -12.95 9.52
N LYS A 650 23.48 -11.97 10.05
CA LYS A 650 23.48 -10.60 9.51
C LYS A 650 24.12 -10.56 8.13
N THR A 651 23.44 -9.95 7.16
CA THR A 651 23.94 -9.75 5.81
C THR A 651 25.12 -8.77 5.82
N VAL A 652 26.26 -9.23 5.28
CA VAL A 652 27.51 -8.47 5.13
C VAL A 652 27.69 -8.01 3.69
N LEU A 653 27.32 -8.87 2.72
CA LEU A 653 27.17 -8.51 1.32
C LEU A 653 25.78 -8.95 0.87
N PRO A 654 24.88 -8.02 0.49
CA PRO A 654 23.60 -8.37 -0.11
C PRO A 654 23.82 -9.13 -1.43
N ALA A 655 22.77 -9.79 -1.94
CA ALA A 655 22.86 -10.56 -3.17
C ALA A 655 23.44 -9.71 -4.32
N LYS A 656 24.63 -10.12 -4.80
CA LYS A 656 25.36 -9.50 -5.89
C LYS A 656 25.47 -10.49 -7.03
N ARG A 657 25.09 -10.06 -8.24
CA ARG A 657 25.33 -10.81 -9.47
C ARG A 657 26.81 -10.72 -9.83
N ILE A 658 27.42 -11.85 -10.16
CA ILE A 658 28.80 -11.94 -10.62
C ILE A 658 28.92 -12.80 -11.88
N VAL A 659 29.94 -12.56 -12.69
CA VAL A 659 30.39 -13.55 -13.69
C VAL A 659 31.27 -14.62 -13.04
N ASN A 660 31.30 -15.81 -13.63
CA ASN A 660 32.16 -16.89 -13.15
C ASN A 660 33.65 -16.46 -13.17
N GLY A 661 34.30 -16.50 -12.01
CA GLY A 661 35.68 -16.03 -11.85
C GLY A 661 35.83 -14.53 -11.55
N GLU A 662 34.74 -13.79 -11.34
CA GLU A 662 34.78 -12.40 -10.88
C GLU A 662 35.32 -12.30 -9.44
N ARG A 663 36.09 -11.23 -9.19
CA ARG A 663 36.58 -10.89 -7.84
C ARG A 663 35.49 -10.17 -7.07
N ILE A 664 35.20 -10.67 -5.88
CA ILE A 664 34.24 -10.09 -4.94
C ILE A 664 35.04 -9.36 -3.88
N ASP A 665 34.99 -8.03 -3.91
CA ASP A 665 35.60 -7.19 -2.90
C ASP A 665 34.85 -7.29 -1.56
N LEU A 666 35.60 -7.71 -0.54
CA LEU A 666 35.20 -7.85 0.86
C LEU A 666 36.25 -7.16 1.76
N SER A 667 36.92 -6.11 1.25
CA SER A 667 37.91 -5.31 1.98
C SER A 667 37.34 -4.68 3.25
N ASN A 668 36.10 -4.19 3.19
CA ASN A 668 35.37 -3.54 4.28
C ASN A 668 34.84 -4.51 5.36
N VAL A 669 35.07 -5.80 5.21
CA VAL A 669 34.64 -6.83 6.17
C VAL A 669 35.75 -7.07 7.20
N GLY A 670 35.40 -7.04 8.49
CA GLY A 670 36.33 -7.29 9.59
C GLY A 670 36.88 -8.72 9.62
N THR A 671 37.97 -8.95 10.34
CA THR A 671 38.58 -10.28 10.53
C THR A 671 37.59 -11.24 11.18
N GLY A 672 37.39 -12.42 10.60
CA GLY A 672 36.37 -13.35 11.09
C GLY A 672 35.97 -14.44 10.11
N VAL A 673 34.98 -15.24 10.52
CA VAL A 673 34.39 -16.33 9.72
C VAL A 673 33.05 -15.87 9.16
N TYR A 674 32.84 -16.12 7.88
CA TYR A 674 31.61 -15.77 7.16
C TYR A 674 31.08 -16.96 6.35
N LEU A 675 29.79 -16.91 6.01
CA LEU A 675 29.15 -17.83 5.09
C LEU A 675 28.88 -17.12 3.76
N ILE A 676 29.38 -17.69 2.67
CA ILE A 676 29.06 -17.25 1.32
C ILE A 676 28.01 -18.19 0.73
N LYS A 677 26.87 -17.64 0.31
CA LYS A 677 25.78 -18.34 -0.36
C LYS A 677 25.87 -18.05 -1.85
N ILE A 678 25.95 -19.10 -2.67
CA ILE A 678 26.07 -19.03 -4.12
C ILE A 678 24.83 -19.67 -4.74
N PHE A 679 24.18 -18.98 -5.67
CA PHE A 679 23.00 -19.48 -6.39
C PHE A 679 23.21 -19.33 -7.89
N ASN A 680 22.96 -20.40 -8.65
CA ASN A 680 23.14 -20.43 -10.12
C ASN A 680 21.81 -20.44 -10.89
N GLY A 681 20.72 -20.00 -10.26
CA GLY A 681 19.38 -20.02 -10.88
C GLY A 681 18.60 -21.33 -10.67
N LYS A 682 19.27 -22.42 -10.26
CA LYS A 682 18.65 -23.73 -9.97
C LYS A 682 19.05 -24.27 -8.60
N ASP A 683 20.36 -24.34 -8.33
CA ASP A 683 20.93 -24.88 -7.10
C ASP A 683 21.51 -23.76 -6.23
N THR A 684 21.42 -23.95 -4.91
CA THR A 684 22.04 -23.08 -3.91
C THR A 684 23.09 -23.86 -3.14
N GLU A 685 24.30 -23.29 -3.03
CA GLU A 685 25.40 -23.83 -2.24
C GLU A 685 25.92 -22.82 -1.24
N ILE A 686 26.25 -23.28 -0.03
CA ILE A 686 26.84 -22.44 1.01
C ILE A 686 28.26 -22.94 1.29
N ARG A 687 29.22 -22.01 1.37
CA ARG A 687 30.61 -22.29 1.77
C ARG A 687 31.00 -21.38 2.94
N LYS A 688 31.93 -21.86 3.76
CA LYS A 688 32.58 -21.06 4.79
C LYS A 688 33.79 -20.34 4.19
N ILE A 689 33.91 -19.03 4.42
CA ILE A 689 35.09 -18.23 4.06
C ILE A 689 35.67 -17.54 5.29
N ILE A 690 36.99 -17.36 5.34
CA ILE A 690 37.73 -16.84 6.49
C ILE A 690 38.50 -15.58 6.08
N LYS A 691 38.19 -14.44 6.70
CA LYS A 691 38.93 -13.19 6.54
C LYS A 691 40.11 -13.16 7.53
N GLN A 692 41.32 -13.01 7.01
CA GLN A 692 42.54 -12.81 7.80
C GLN A 692 42.77 -11.36 8.19
#